data_AF-A0AAV9SZ85-F1
#
_entry.id   AF-A0AAV9SZ85-F1
#
_cell.length_a   1.000
_cell.length_b   1.000
_cell.length_c   1.000
_cell.angle_alpha   90.00
_cell.angle_beta   90.00
_cell.angle_gamma   90.00
#
_symmetry.space_group_name_H-M   'P 1'
#
loop_
_entity.id
_entity.type
_entity.pdbx_description
1 polymer ?
#
loop_
_entity_poly.entity_id
_entity_poly.type
_entity_poly.pdbx_seq_one_letter_code
_entity_poly.pdbx_strand_id
1 'polypeptide(L)'
;MADRLLRDRGARRVGTNWASNFVRRRPELQTRFNRRIDYQRVLCEDPDAYRAWFSLVRNTIAKYGIDDTDIYNFDETGFAMGKMSSEMVVTASERRGKPRGAQQGNQEWVTVIQGIGSCGYSIPPYIIFAGKVHLDSWTCNSPLPPDWVITLTENGWTTNEKGLEWVQHFDFHTRSRTKGAYRLLILDGHESHHSVDFELYCKEQNIITLCMPPHSSHKLQPLDVGCFSPLKRAYSQEIEVLMRVHITHIAKEDFLPAFYKAYDKAMTTSNIQAGFRATGLVPYDPEHVISQLDVKLRFRIKCSIAACFVTGSQPEEYAQQREGRITTGRRSRTFACLKRRIVLVSFVNTPLGRISVPNTAPDLAAEGWIWHPAVQDVMCAVGLAGLYNLTGNMEMMATAREKYGSALRETGKLIRPPHTPSIDVTMRAVVALAMFEVVKGSHHSTGTVHAHVMGGAALMRSWCPMPSVPFAGFRALLQLCYSMYIPLHVAGMPMPPDFYDWVSYGSQLQLPIDRPSTDLAVLIARFVETSSIIHRHVISDGNPKTASVLQQLLDLESDLASWEAGLEGDWIYETINATHLPPNAVFEGEYHKYHDVWTARIWNYYRWARVLVNQNLLDLTNKNPVSSLSLVSAAARDHYLATIRRLARDTLVSAPTHWRHPALDGPAQITVESPGGGGAGSAGLPALLFHLKVAGCAPGVPKQYWEWALGVIQTIWGDMGMLHARSMMEAMRAHEDTVLRSGAAGILAYDW
;
A
#
# COMPACT_ATOMS: atom_id res chain seq x y z
N MET A 1 -3.82 -7.49 -36.35
CA MET A 1 -2.95 -8.64 -36.71
C MET A 1 -3.52 -9.45 -37.87
N ALA A 2 -4.77 -9.97 -37.78
CA ALA A 2 -5.41 -10.75 -38.85
C ALA A 2 -5.50 -10.01 -40.21
N ASP A 3 -5.91 -8.73 -40.21
CA ASP A 3 -5.95 -7.94 -41.46
C ASP A 3 -4.58 -7.67 -42.07
N ARG A 4 -3.52 -7.65 -41.25
CA ARG A 4 -2.14 -7.46 -41.74
C ARG A 4 -1.68 -8.72 -42.48
N LEU A 5 -1.92 -9.89 -41.89
CA LEU A 5 -1.65 -11.20 -42.50
C LEU A 5 -2.48 -11.48 -43.76
N LEU A 6 -3.73 -10.99 -43.83
CA LEU A 6 -4.57 -11.11 -45.01
C LEU A 6 -4.09 -10.19 -46.14
N ARG A 7 -3.61 -8.98 -45.80
CA ARG A 7 -3.03 -8.03 -46.75
C ARG A 7 -1.75 -8.58 -47.40
N ASP A 8 -0.91 -9.23 -46.61
CA ASP A 8 0.33 -9.87 -47.09
C ASP A 8 0.07 -11.11 -47.99
N ARG A 9 -1.16 -11.64 -47.96
CA ARG A 9 -1.60 -12.81 -48.75
C ARG A 9 -2.59 -12.47 -49.87
N GLY A 10 -2.80 -11.18 -50.17
CA GLY A 10 -3.74 -10.72 -51.21
C GLY A 10 -5.22 -11.00 -50.91
N ALA A 11 -5.57 -11.29 -49.65
CA ALA A 11 -6.93 -11.63 -49.24
C ALA A 11 -7.70 -10.39 -48.73
N ARG A 12 -9.04 -10.43 -48.85
CA ARG A 12 -9.94 -9.37 -48.37
C ARG A 12 -9.92 -9.27 -46.84
N ARG A 13 -10.10 -8.06 -46.32
CA ARG A 13 -10.16 -7.76 -44.87
C ARG A 13 -11.24 -8.58 -44.17
N VAL A 14 -11.06 -8.81 -42.87
CA VAL A 14 -12.07 -9.48 -42.05
C VAL A 14 -13.34 -8.63 -41.98
N GLY A 15 -14.50 -9.28 -42.15
CA GLY A 15 -15.80 -8.64 -41.98
C GLY A 15 -16.12 -8.33 -40.52
N THR A 16 -17.03 -7.40 -40.28
CA THR A 16 -17.42 -6.90 -38.93
C THR A 16 -17.83 -8.01 -37.96
N ASN A 17 -18.38 -9.11 -38.47
CA ASN A 17 -18.84 -10.25 -37.68
C ASN A 17 -17.79 -11.38 -37.56
N TRP A 18 -16.55 -11.16 -37.99
CA TRP A 18 -15.52 -12.21 -38.03
C TRP A 18 -15.19 -12.77 -36.64
N ALA A 19 -15.00 -11.91 -35.63
CA ALA A 19 -14.67 -12.34 -34.28
C ALA A 19 -15.78 -13.21 -33.66
N SER A 20 -17.04 -12.76 -33.77
CA SER A 20 -18.21 -13.51 -33.28
C SER A 20 -18.38 -14.85 -34.01
N ASN A 21 -18.17 -14.86 -35.33
CA ASN A 21 -18.21 -16.09 -36.13
C ASN A 21 -17.05 -17.03 -35.84
N PHE A 22 -15.87 -16.51 -35.52
CA PHE A 22 -14.69 -17.29 -35.16
C PHE A 22 -14.89 -18.00 -33.82
N VAL A 23 -15.36 -17.27 -32.80
CA VAL A 23 -15.70 -17.86 -31.50
C VAL A 23 -16.82 -18.91 -31.65
N ARG A 24 -17.84 -18.65 -32.47
CA ARG A 24 -18.93 -19.62 -32.73
C ARG A 24 -18.48 -20.89 -33.48
N ARG A 25 -17.45 -20.81 -34.32
CA ARG A 25 -16.92 -21.97 -35.08
C ARG A 25 -15.95 -22.84 -34.29
N ARG A 26 -15.50 -22.38 -33.11
CA ARG A 26 -14.54 -23.08 -32.26
C ARG A 26 -15.25 -23.55 -30.99
N PRO A 27 -15.62 -24.84 -30.89
CA PRO A 27 -16.28 -25.38 -29.70
C PRO A 27 -15.47 -25.19 -28.41
N GLU A 28 -14.15 -25.02 -28.54
CA GLU A 28 -13.23 -24.76 -27.43
C GLU A 28 -13.34 -23.33 -26.85
N LEU A 29 -14.02 -22.39 -27.53
CA LEU A 29 -14.10 -20.98 -27.14
C LEU A 29 -15.54 -20.62 -26.71
N GLN A 30 -15.72 -20.25 -25.44
CA GLN A 30 -17.00 -19.75 -24.91
C GLN A 30 -16.90 -18.27 -24.55
N THR A 31 -17.94 -17.49 -24.88
CA THR A 31 -18.07 -16.10 -24.41
C THR A 31 -18.73 -16.11 -23.02
N ARG A 32 -17.99 -15.73 -21.97
CA ARG A 32 -18.52 -15.59 -20.60
C ARG A 32 -18.43 -14.14 -20.14
N PHE A 33 -19.46 -13.65 -19.45
CA PHE A 33 -19.42 -12.34 -18.81
C PHE A 33 -18.46 -12.40 -17.61
N ASN A 34 -17.47 -11.51 -17.57
CA ASN A 34 -16.51 -11.43 -16.49
C ASN A 34 -17.15 -10.68 -15.30
N ARG A 35 -17.27 -11.32 -14.13
CA ARG A 35 -17.61 -10.66 -12.87
C ARG A 35 -16.33 -10.01 -12.35
N ARG A 36 -16.34 -8.69 -12.13
CA ARG A 36 -15.21 -7.99 -11.48
C ARG A 36 -15.10 -8.50 -10.04
N ILE A 37 -14.13 -9.36 -9.77
CA ILE A 37 -13.71 -9.75 -8.42
C ILE A 37 -12.60 -8.78 -8.01
N ASP A 38 -12.60 -8.35 -6.74
CA ASP A 38 -11.53 -7.53 -6.19
C ASP A 38 -10.18 -8.26 -6.34
N TYR A 39 -9.18 -7.58 -6.90
CA TYR A 39 -7.87 -8.16 -7.18
C TYR A 39 -7.17 -8.67 -5.92
N GLN A 40 -7.42 -8.09 -4.75
CA GLN A 40 -6.91 -8.60 -3.47
C GLN A 40 -7.52 -9.96 -3.11
N ARG A 41 -8.79 -10.20 -3.45
CA ARG A 41 -9.48 -11.47 -3.16
C ARG A 41 -8.90 -12.63 -3.96
N VAL A 42 -8.52 -12.38 -5.22
CA VAL A 42 -7.90 -13.39 -6.10
C VAL A 42 -6.47 -13.76 -5.66
N LEU A 43 -5.71 -12.81 -5.09
CA LEU A 43 -4.35 -13.07 -4.59
C LEU A 43 -4.34 -13.80 -3.23
N CYS A 44 -5.43 -13.73 -2.46
CA CYS A 44 -5.57 -14.35 -1.13
C CYS A 44 -6.27 -15.72 -1.16
N GLU A 45 -6.64 -16.24 -2.33
CA GLU A 45 -7.19 -17.59 -2.53
C GLU A 45 -6.09 -18.68 -2.46
N ASP A 46 -5.27 -18.69 -1.40
CA ASP A 46 -4.27 -19.74 -1.15
C ASP A 46 -4.93 -21.02 -0.60
N PRO A 47 -4.90 -22.15 -1.35
CA PRO A 47 -5.45 -23.41 -0.88
C PRO A 47 -4.86 -23.89 0.44
N ASP A 48 -3.58 -23.60 0.72
CA ASP A 48 -2.91 -24.07 1.93
C ASP A 48 -3.39 -23.30 3.17
N ALA A 49 -3.65 -21.99 3.05
CA ALA A 49 -4.24 -21.19 4.12
C ALA A 49 -5.67 -21.63 4.47
N TYR A 50 -6.50 -21.91 3.46
CA TYR A 50 -7.85 -22.45 3.66
C TYR A 50 -7.79 -23.82 4.34
N ARG A 51 -6.91 -24.72 3.89
CA ARG A 51 -6.70 -26.04 4.51
C ARG A 51 -6.27 -25.93 5.97
N ALA A 52 -5.34 -25.03 6.28
CA ALA A 52 -4.86 -24.82 7.64
C ALA A 52 -5.98 -24.31 8.55
N TRP A 53 -6.80 -23.35 8.07
CA TRP A 53 -7.92 -22.82 8.83
C TRP A 53 -9.02 -23.87 9.06
N PHE A 54 -9.44 -24.60 8.03
CA PHE A 54 -10.40 -25.70 8.20
C PHE A 54 -9.88 -26.78 9.16
N SER A 55 -8.57 -27.04 9.16
CA SER A 55 -7.94 -27.94 10.13
C SER A 55 -8.03 -27.38 11.55
N LEU A 56 -7.80 -26.08 11.74
CA LEU A 56 -7.96 -25.40 13.03
C LEU A 56 -9.41 -25.48 13.54
N VAL A 57 -10.40 -25.22 12.69
CA VAL A 57 -11.82 -25.35 13.03
C VAL A 57 -12.13 -26.77 13.52
N ARG A 58 -11.74 -27.78 12.75
CA ARG A 58 -11.97 -29.19 13.10
C ARG A 58 -11.26 -29.60 14.40
N ASN A 59 -10.01 -29.18 14.57
CA ASN A 59 -9.24 -29.47 15.79
C ASN A 59 -9.87 -28.79 17.01
N THR A 60 -10.42 -27.59 16.85
CA THR A 60 -11.10 -26.86 17.93
C THR A 60 -12.41 -27.54 18.32
N ILE A 61 -13.24 -27.91 17.34
CA ILE A 61 -14.47 -28.69 17.55
C ILE A 61 -14.16 -29.98 18.32
N ALA A 62 -13.14 -30.73 17.89
CA ALA A 62 -12.72 -31.96 18.55
C ALA A 62 -12.16 -31.73 19.97
N LYS A 63 -11.34 -30.69 20.16
CA LYS A 63 -10.70 -30.39 21.45
C LYS A 63 -11.71 -29.99 22.53
N TYR A 64 -12.73 -29.21 22.17
CA TYR A 64 -13.71 -28.67 23.11
C TYR A 64 -15.05 -29.43 23.11
N GLY A 65 -15.19 -30.47 22.27
CA GLY A 65 -16.42 -31.27 22.18
C GLY A 65 -17.63 -30.44 21.74
N ILE A 66 -17.44 -29.58 20.73
CA ILE A 66 -18.48 -28.68 20.23
C ILE A 66 -19.42 -29.49 19.32
N ASP A 67 -20.73 -29.39 19.55
CA ASP A 67 -21.73 -30.00 18.67
C ASP A 67 -21.87 -29.19 17.39
N ASP A 68 -22.11 -29.83 16.25
CA ASP A 68 -22.27 -29.12 14.97
C ASP A 68 -23.40 -28.09 15.02
N THR A 69 -24.41 -28.28 15.89
CA THR A 69 -25.52 -27.32 16.09
C THR A 69 -25.16 -26.11 16.95
N ASP A 70 -23.99 -26.12 17.60
CA ASP A 70 -23.43 -25.04 18.42
C ASP A 70 -22.33 -24.23 17.72
N ILE A 71 -22.31 -24.30 16.38
CA ILE A 71 -21.45 -23.48 15.53
C ILE A 71 -22.24 -22.25 15.07
N TYR A 72 -21.72 -21.08 15.41
CA TYR A 72 -22.31 -19.79 15.15
C TYR A 72 -21.40 -18.95 14.28
N ASN A 73 -22.02 -18.07 13.50
CA ASN A 73 -21.36 -17.10 12.66
C ASN A 73 -21.86 -15.70 12.95
N PHE A 74 -20.93 -14.74 12.92
CA PHE A 74 -21.17 -13.33 13.22
C PHE A 74 -20.58 -12.45 12.13
N ASP A 75 -21.32 -11.39 11.77
CA ASP A 75 -20.85 -10.39 10.82
C ASP A 75 -21.64 -9.07 10.92
N GLU A 76 -21.05 -8.00 10.39
CA GLU A 76 -21.63 -6.66 10.35
C GLU A 76 -21.98 -6.25 8.90
N THR A 77 -23.12 -5.57 8.72
CA THR A 77 -23.48 -5.01 7.43
C THR A 77 -24.07 -3.60 7.55
N GLY A 78 -23.57 -2.69 6.71
CA GLY A 78 -24.12 -1.33 6.60
C GLY A 78 -25.27 -1.22 5.60
N PHE A 79 -26.26 -0.41 5.94
CA PHE A 79 -27.35 0.04 5.07
C PHE A 79 -27.33 1.57 4.98
N ALA A 80 -27.35 2.10 3.76
CA ALA A 80 -27.61 3.51 3.54
C ALA A 80 -29.13 3.73 3.45
N MET A 81 -29.68 4.59 4.30
CA MET A 81 -31.10 4.95 4.24
C MET A 81 -31.38 5.62 2.88
N GLY A 82 -32.31 5.07 2.09
CA GLY A 82 -32.68 5.57 0.76
C GLY A 82 -31.88 5.05 -0.45
N LYS A 83 -31.02 4.02 -0.31
CA LYS A 83 -30.26 3.46 -1.44
C LYS A 83 -30.87 2.18 -2.02
N MET A 84 -31.26 2.21 -3.29
CA MET A 84 -31.65 1.03 -4.07
C MET A 84 -30.42 0.27 -4.59
N SER A 85 -30.43 -1.06 -4.50
CA SER A 85 -29.46 -1.90 -5.24
C SER A 85 -29.73 -1.85 -6.75
N SER A 86 -28.70 -2.10 -7.56
CA SER A 86 -28.79 -2.01 -9.02
C SER A 86 -29.72 -3.09 -9.58
N GLU A 87 -30.93 -2.73 -10.01
CA GLU A 87 -31.82 -3.64 -10.74
C GLU A 87 -31.65 -3.53 -12.26
N MET A 88 -31.94 -4.65 -12.94
CA MET A 88 -31.92 -4.76 -14.39
C MET A 88 -33.28 -4.27 -14.94
N VAL A 89 -33.29 -3.08 -15.52
CA VAL A 89 -34.51 -2.48 -16.10
C VAL A 89 -34.54 -2.70 -17.62
N VAL A 90 -35.61 -3.30 -18.13
CA VAL A 90 -35.89 -3.38 -19.57
C VAL A 90 -36.36 -2.01 -20.03
N THR A 91 -35.63 -1.37 -20.95
CA THR A 91 -35.98 -0.05 -21.51
C THR A 91 -36.06 -0.11 -23.04
N ALA A 92 -36.89 0.75 -23.63
CA ALA A 92 -37.09 0.82 -25.08
C ALA A 92 -35.77 1.11 -25.83
N SER A 93 -35.60 0.50 -27.00
CA SER A 93 -34.37 0.47 -27.81
C SER A 93 -33.83 1.83 -28.26
N GLU A 94 -34.61 2.90 -28.11
CA GLU A 94 -34.30 4.25 -28.61
C GLU A 94 -33.54 5.12 -27.62
N ARG A 95 -33.33 4.69 -26.36
CA ARG A 95 -32.56 5.47 -25.38
C ARG A 95 -31.05 5.18 -25.45
N ARG A 96 -30.26 6.15 -25.94
CA ARG A 96 -28.78 6.14 -25.84
C ARG A 96 -28.33 6.65 -24.47
N GLY A 97 -28.25 5.76 -23.48
CA GLY A 97 -27.61 6.04 -22.19
C GLY A 97 -28.14 5.15 -21.05
N LYS A 98 -27.29 4.85 -20.05
CA LYS A 98 -27.75 4.20 -18.79
C LYS A 98 -28.78 5.10 -18.09
N PRO A 99 -29.89 4.58 -17.58
CA PRO A 99 -30.84 5.38 -16.81
C PRO A 99 -30.14 5.95 -15.57
N ARG A 100 -30.24 7.28 -15.37
CA ARG A 100 -29.77 7.98 -14.17
C ARG A 100 -30.98 8.24 -13.27
N GLY A 101 -31.07 7.53 -12.15
CA GLY A 101 -31.96 7.93 -11.05
C GLY A 101 -31.30 9.09 -10.31
N ALA A 102 -32.00 10.23 -10.23
CA ALA A 102 -31.56 11.32 -9.36
C ALA A 102 -31.78 10.90 -7.90
N GLN A 103 -30.73 10.99 -7.08
CA GLN A 103 -30.79 10.79 -5.63
C GLN A 103 -30.49 12.14 -4.97
N GLN A 104 -31.41 12.65 -4.15
CA GLN A 104 -31.19 13.84 -3.33
C GLN A 104 -30.85 13.46 -1.89
N GLY A 105 -29.77 14.08 -1.37
CA GLY A 105 -29.65 14.65 -0.02
C GLY A 105 -29.71 13.77 1.23
N ASN A 106 -28.54 13.57 1.84
CA ASN A 106 -28.22 13.03 3.18
C ASN A 106 -28.50 11.52 3.43
N GLN A 107 -27.48 10.69 3.21
CA GLN A 107 -27.51 9.24 3.41
C GLN A 107 -26.91 8.90 4.78
N GLU A 108 -27.73 8.93 5.82
CA GLU A 108 -27.33 8.41 7.13
C GLU A 108 -27.21 6.87 7.05
N TRP A 109 -26.12 6.34 7.61
CA TRP A 109 -25.81 4.90 7.61
C TRP A 109 -26.37 4.23 8.86
N VAL A 110 -26.87 3.02 8.69
CA VAL A 110 -27.29 2.13 9.76
C VAL A 110 -26.41 0.90 9.72
N THR A 111 -25.80 0.55 10.84
CA THR A 111 -25.00 -0.68 10.97
C THR A 111 -25.86 -1.74 11.62
N VAL A 112 -25.98 -2.91 10.99
CA VAL A 112 -26.67 -4.06 11.57
C VAL A 112 -25.65 -5.15 11.81
N ILE A 113 -25.58 -5.57 13.06
CA ILE A 113 -24.78 -6.69 13.51
C ILE A 113 -25.69 -7.92 13.60
N GLN A 114 -25.30 -9.00 12.92
CA GLN A 114 -26.11 -10.22 12.83
C GLN A 114 -25.34 -11.45 13.29
N GLY A 115 -26.02 -12.33 14.02
CA GLY A 115 -25.53 -13.67 14.35
C GLY A 115 -26.47 -14.76 13.83
N ILE A 116 -25.91 -15.87 13.32
CA ILE A 116 -26.67 -17.05 12.89
C ILE A 116 -26.03 -18.35 13.40
N GLY A 117 -26.85 -19.35 13.72
CA GLY A 117 -26.42 -20.69 14.09
C GLY A 117 -26.58 -21.68 12.93
N SER A 118 -25.69 -22.67 12.86
CA SER A 118 -25.66 -23.72 11.83
C SER A 118 -26.97 -24.50 11.68
N CYS A 119 -27.76 -24.59 12.75
CA CYS A 119 -29.08 -25.23 12.75
C CYS A 119 -30.16 -24.40 12.01
N GLY A 120 -29.83 -23.19 11.55
CA GLY A 120 -30.77 -22.28 10.89
C GLY A 120 -31.46 -21.31 11.85
N TYR A 121 -30.92 -21.13 13.06
CA TYR A 121 -31.38 -20.14 14.02
C TYR A 121 -30.76 -18.78 13.73
N SER A 122 -31.57 -17.72 13.75
CA SER A 122 -31.09 -16.34 13.66
C SER A 122 -31.15 -15.71 15.04
N ILE A 123 -30.03 -15.18 15.53
CA ILE A 123 -30.00 -14.37 16.75
C ILE A 123 -30.72 -13.05 16.45
N PRO A 124 -31.50 -12.47 17.38
CA PRO A 124 -32.13 -11.18 17.16
C PRO A 124 -31.10 -10.12 16.76
N PRO A 125 -31.35 -9.32 15.70
CA PRO A 125 -30.39 -8.37 15.17
C PRO A 125 -30.09 -7.25 16.17
N TYR A 126 -28.87 -6.74 16.07
CA TYR A 126 -28.37 -5.63 16.87
C TYR A 126 -28.11 -4.44 15.95
N ILE A 127 -28.99 -3.45 16.02
CA ILE A 127 -29.06 -2.32 15.08
C ILE A 127 -28.44 -1.08 15.73
N ILE A 128 -27.48 -0.47 15.04
CA ILE A 128 -26.77 0.73 15.49
C ILE A 128 -27.12 1.89 14.55
N PHE A 129 -27.73 2.94 15.11
CA PHE A 129 -27.93 4.21 14.42
C PHE A 129 -26.86 5.23 14.83
N ALA A 130 -26.56 6.18 13.93
CA ALA A 130 -25.83 7.38 14.32
C ALA A 130 -26.74 8.30 15.15
N GLY A 131 -26.29 8.79 16.31
CA GLY A 131 -27.07 9.74 17.11
C GLY A 131 -26.72 9.77 18.60
N LYS A 132 -27.34 10.71 19.33
CA LYS A 132 -27.08 10.95 20.76
C LYS A 132 -28.30 10.74 21.68
N VAL A 133 -29.52 10.64 21.12
CA VAL A 133 -30.77 10.56 21.90
C VAL A 133 -31.63 9.42 21.36
N HIS A 134 -32.04 8.51 22.24
CA HIS A 134 -33.03 7.48 21.95
C HIS A 134 -34.42 8.11 21.88
N LEU A 135 -35.18 7.85 20.81
CA LEU A 135 -36.59 8.21 20.74
C LEU A 135 -37.45 7.04 21.24
N ASP A 136 -38.39 7.30 22.15
CA ASP A 136 -39.31 6.29 22.70
C ASP A 136 -40.17 5.60 21.61
N SER A 137 -40.38 6.27 20.48
CA SER A 137 -41.09 5.72 19.32
C SER A 137 -40.40 4.49 18.71
N TRP A 138 -39.09 4.31 18.91
CA TRP A 138 -38.34 3.19 18.36
C TRP A 138 -38.43 1.91 19.21
N THR A 139 -38.80 2.01 20.48
CA THR A 139 -38.84 0.89 21.43
C THR A 139 -40.23 0.63 22.03
N CYS A 140 -41.02 1.68 22.31
CA CYS A 140 -42.31 1.54 23.01
C CYS A 140 -43.53 1.44 22.08
N ASN A 141 -43.42 1.88 20.80
CA ASN A 141 -44.50 1.87 19.80
C ASN A 141 -44.07 1.30 18.43
N SER A 142 -43.02 0.49 18.40
CA SER A 142 -42.42 -0.03 17.17
C SER A 142 -43.04 -1.39 16.78
N PRO A 143 -43.25 -1.68 15.47
CA PRO A 143 -43.73 -2.98 15.00
C PRO A 143 -42.67 -4.10 15.09
N LEU A 144 -41.52 -3.83 15.70
CA LEU A 144 -40.41 -4.78 15.81
C LEU A 144 -40.61 -5.76 16.97
N PRO A 145 -40.04 -6.98 16.85
CA PRO A 145 -39.96 -7.90 17.97
C PRO A 145 -39.21 -7.29 19.17
N PRO A 146 -39.67 -7.54 20.41
CA PRO A 146 -39.11 -6.91 21.62
C PRO A 146 -37.69 -7.39 21.98
N ASP A 147 -37.22 -8.47 21.34
CA ASP A 147 -35.88 -9.03 21.50
C ASP A 147 -34.85 -8.42 20.54
N TRP A 148 -35.27 -7.52 19.64
CA TRP A 148 -34.36 -6.77 18.79
C TRP A 148 -33.72 -5.63 19.57
N VAL A 149 -32.41 -5.45 19.41
CA VAL A 149 -31.70 -4.36 20.08
C VAL A 149 -31.49 -3.22 19.11
N ILE A 150 -31.89 -2.02 19.52
CA ILE A 150 -31.56 -0.77 18.84
C ILE A 150 -30.66 0.02 19.79
N THR A 151 -29.52 0.48 19.30
CA THR A 151 -28.59 1.32 20.04
C THR A 151 -28.05 2.46 19.20
N LEU A 152 -27.29 3.35 19.84
CA LEU A 152 -26.74 4.56 19.24
C LEU A 152 -25.24 4.67 19.48
N THR A 153 -24.52 5.11 18.45
CA THR A 153 -23.14 5.60 18.56
C THR A 153 -23.02 6.95 17.86
N GLU A 154 -22.00 7.75 18.21
CA GLU A 154 -21.85 9.10 17.63
C GLU A 154 -21.67 9.10 16.11
N ASN A 155 -21.06 8.04 15.57
CA ASN A 155 -20.71 7.91 14.16
C ASN A 155 -21.46 6.76 13.44
N GLY A 156 -22.31 6.00 14.14
CA GLY A 156 -23.03 4.85 13.59
C GLY A 156 -22.18 3.59 13.37
N TRP A 157 -20.93 3.58 13.85
CA TRP A 157 -20.01 2.43 13.75
C TRP A 157 -19.92 1.67 15.07
N THR A 158 -19.47 0.41 15.01
CA THR A 158 -19.23 -0.43 16.19
C THR A 158 -18.03 0.07 16.98
N THR A 159 -18.15 0.12 18.30
CA THR A 159 -17.04 0.36 19.24
C THR A 159 -16.74 -0.89 20.06
N ASN A 160 -15.62 -0.93 20.78
CA ASN A 160 -15.27 -2.07 21.64
C ASN A 160 -16.34 -2.36 22.70
N GLU A 161 -16.96 -1.31 23.24
CA GLU A 161 -18.06 -1.42 24.20
C GLU A 161 -19.29 -2.09 23.56
N LYS A 162 -19.63 -1.69 22.32
CA LYS A 162 -20.74 -2.30 21.57
C LYS A 162 -20.48 -3.74 21.16
N GLY A 163 -19.22 -4.08 20.87
CA GLY A 163 -18.80 -5.47 20.66
C GLY A 163 -19.04 -6.33 21.90
N LEU A 164 -18.72 -5.81 23.10
CA LEU A 164 -18.96 -6.51 24.37
C LEU A 164 -20.46 -6.66 24.66
N GLU A 165 -21.26 -5.59 24.49
CA GLU A 165 -22.72 -5.66 24.65
C GLU A 165 -23.33 -6.69 23.69
N TRP A 166 -22.85 -6.74 22.45
CA TRP A 166 -23.33 -7.70 21.47
C TRP A 166 -23.01 -9.15 21.87
N VAL A 167 -21.83 -9.47 22.39
CA VAL A 167 -21.53 -10.86 22.80
C VAL A 167 -22.34 -11.29 24.02
N GLN A 168 -22.69 -10.36 24.91
CA GLN A 168 -23.63 -10.61 26.00
C GLN A 168 -25.03 -10.93 25.48
N HIS A 169 -25.49 -10.18 24.47
CA HIS A 169 -26.74 -10.46 23.75
C HIS A 169 -26.72 -11.82 23.05
N PHE A 170 -25.64 -12.14 22.34
CA PHE A 170 -25.42 -13.45 21.73
C PHE A 170 -25.49 -14.58 22.77
N ASP A 171 -24.81 -14.41 23.90
CA ASP A 171 -24.80 -15.40 24.96
C ASP A 171 -26.21 -15.63 25.54
N PHE A 172 -26.93 -14.54 25.86
CA PHE A 172 -28.31 -14.59 26.34
C PHE A 172 -29.23 -15.40 25.43
N HIS A 173 -29.11 -15.22 24.11
CA HIS A 173 -29.97 -15.89 23.13
C HIS A 173 -29.53 -17.30 22.72
N THR A 174 -28.31 -17.73 23.05
CA THR A 174 -27.77 -19.04 22.61
C THR A 174 -27.48 -20.00 23.77
N ARG A 175 -27.32 -19.51 25.00
CA ARG A 175 -26.95 -20.33 26.16
C ARG A 175 -27.95 -21.46 26.42
N SER A 176 -29.25 -21.18 26.40
CA SER A 176 -30.31 -22.18 26.62
C SER A 176 -30.44 -23.19 25.48
N ARG A 177 -29.83 -22.92 24.33
CA ARG A 177 -29.86 -23.76 23.12
C ARG A 177 -28.64 -24.64 22.97
N THR A 178 -27.63 -24.45 23.82
CA THR A 178 -26.35 -25.14 23.72
C THR A 178 -26.52 -26.63 24.04
N LYS A 179 -26.02 -27.51 23.17
CA LYS A 179 -26.04 -28.97 23.38
C LYS A 179 -24.69 -29.52 23.84
N GLY A 180 -23.60 -28.99 23.29
CA GLY A 180 -22.23 -29.29 23.65
C GLY A 180 -21.78 -28.56 24.91
N ALA A 181 -20.49 -28.68 25.24
CA ALA A 181 -19.90 -27.99 26.39
C ALA A 181 -19.47 -26.55 26.07
N TYR A 182 -19.18 -26.27 24.79
CA TYR A 182 -18.71 -24.99 24.29
C TYR A 182 -19.48 -24.60 23.04
N ARG A 183 -19.59 -23.30 22.77
CA ARG A 183 -20.09 -22.74 21.51
C ARG A 183 -18.92 -22.24 20.67
N LEU A 184 -18.92 -22.50 19.38
CA LEU A 184 -17.94 -21.95 18.44
C LEU A 184 -18.51 -20.72 17.77
N LEU A 185 -17.83 -19.58 17.88
CA LEU A 185 -18.18 -18.35 17.18
C LEU A 185 -17.13 -18.05 16.12
N ILE A 186 -17.55 -18.03 14.85
CA ILE A 186 -16.71 -17.69 13.70
C ILE A 186 -16.96 -16.23 13.32
N LEU A 187 -15.89 -15.42 13.29
CA LEU A 187 -15.92 -13.98 13.00
C LEU A 187 -14.84 -13.59 11.98
N ASP A 188 -14.93 -12.37 11.46
CA ASP A 188 -13.86 -11.77 10.67
C ASP A 188 -12.72 -11.24 11.58
N GLY A 189 -11.60 -10.82 10.98
CA GLY A 189 -10.43 -10.35 11.73
C GLY A 189 -10.45 -8.85 12.05
N HIS A 190 -11.64 -8.23 12.17
CA HIS A 190 -11.75 -6.78 12.35
C HIS A 190 -11.37 -6.34 13.78
N GLU A 191 -10.78 -5.14 13.90
CA GLU A 191 -10.12 -4.62 15.12
C GLU A 191 -11.07 -4.44 16.32
N SER A 192 -12.37 -4.23 16.07
CA SER A 192 -13.42 -4.10 17.09
C SER A 192 -13.78 -5.40 17.83
N HIS A 193 -13.28 -6.56 17.38
CA HIS A 193 -13.55 -7.87 17.98
C HIS A 193 -12.39 -8.41 18.83
N HIS A 194 -11.36 -7.58 19.05
CA HIS A 194 -10.13 -7.94 19.78
C HIS A 194 -9.96 -7.18 21.10
N SER A 195 -11.06 -6.69 21.70
CA SER A 195 -10.97 -6.10 23.04
C SER A 195 -10.72 -7.18 24.09
N VAL A 196 -9.89 -6.88 25.08
CA VAL A 196 -9.55 -7.82 26.16
C VAL A 196 -10.82 -8.26 26.90
N ASP A 197 -11.75 -7.35 27.15
CA ASP A 197 -13.00 -7.63 27.86
C ASP A 197 -13.91 -8.58 27.05
N PHE A 198 -13.95 -8.45 25.73
CA PHE A 198 -14.69 -9.35 24.85
C PHE A 198 -14.12 -10.78 24.92
N GLU A 199 -12.80 -10.93 24.84
CA GLU A 199 -12.14 -12.24 24.90
C GLU A 199 -12.29 -12.89 26.29
N LEU A 200 -12.17 -12.09 27.37
CA LEU A 200 -12.39 -12.56 28.74
C LEU A 200 -13.83 -13.04 28.94
N TYR A 201 -14.82 -12.27 28.49
CA TYR A 201 -16.22 -12.66 28.59
C TYR A 201 -16.50 -13.96 27.81
N CYS A 202 -16.00 -14.07 26.57
CA CYS A 202 -16.13 -15.30 25.78
C CYS A 202 -15.57 -16.51 26.52
N LYS A 203 -14.38 -16.37 27.10
CA LYS A 203 -13.72 -17.42 27.87
C LYS A 203 -14.52 -17.82 29.11
N GLU A 204 -15.06 -16.86 29.85
CA GLU A 204 -15.88 -17.11 31.04
C GLU A 204 -17.20 -17.83 30.72
N GLN A 205 -17.77 -17.58 29.53
CA GLN A 205 -19.05 -18.17 29.10
C GLN A 205 -18.91 -19.40 28.17
N ASN A 206 -17.72 -20.00 28.12
CA ASN A 206 -17.42 -21.16 27.28
C ASN A 206 -17.72 -20.93 25.78
N ILE A 207 -17.41 -19.73 25.29
CA ILE A 207 -17.51 -19.34 23.88
C ILE A 207 -16.09 -19.31 23.32
N ILE A 208 -15.83 -20.13 22.28
CA ILE A 208 -14.56 -20.14 21.57
C ILE A 208 -14.70 -19.31 20.30
N THR A 209 -13.81 -18.33 20.14
CA THR A 209 -13.77 -17.46 18.96
C THR A 209 -12.72 -17.95 17.97
N LEU A 210 -13.06 -18.04 16.68
CA LEU A 210 -12.11 -18.30 15.60
C LEU A 210 -12.29 -17.26 14.48
N CYS A 211 -11.19 -16.58 14.15
CA CYS A 211 -11.18 -15.65 13.03
C CYS A 211 -10.94 -16.37 11.70
N MET A 212 -11.64 -15.94 10.65
CA MET A 212 -11.37 -16.41 9.29
C MET A 212 -10.05 -15.85 8.74
N PRO A 213 -9.44 -16.50 7.73
CA PRO A 213 -8.29 -15.93 7.01
C PRO A 213 -8.61 -14.55 6.43
N PRO A 214 -7.62 -13.64 6.33
CA PRO A 214 -7.85 -12.32 5.74
C PRO A 214 -8.43 -12.38 4.32
N HIS A 215 -9.32 -11.45 3.99
CA HIS A 215 -9.97 -11.33 2.69
C HIS A 215 -10.78 -12.55 2.22
N SER A 216 -11.15 -13.46 3.11
CA SER A 216 -11.87 -14.71 2.78
C SER A 216 -13.39 -14.68 3.01
N SER A 217 -13.97 -13.59 3.52
CA SER A 217 -15.40 -13.53 3.92
C SER A 217 -16.34 -13.94 2.78
N HIS A 218 -16.08 -13.49 1.55
CA HIS A 218 -16.86 -13.85 0.36
C HIS A 218 -16.93 -15.36 0.02
N LYS A 219 -16.16 -16.22 0.69
CA LYS A 219 -16.12 -17.69 0.55
C LYS A 219 -16.36 -18.44 1.86
N LEU A 220 -15.91 -17.88 2.99
CA LEU A 220 -15.90 -18.55 4.29
C LEU A 220 -16.91 -17.99 5.29
N GLN A 221 -17.56 -16.87 4.99
CA GLN A 221 -18.53 -16.21 5.88
C GLN A 221 -19.97 -16.61 5.52
N PRO A 222 -20.65 -17.46 6.31
CA PRO A 222 -22.03 -17.89 6.05
C PRO A 222 -23.01 -16.74 5.81
N LEU A 223 -22.89 -15.65 6.58
CA LEU A 223 -23.74 -14.47 6.45
C LEU A 223 -23.59 -13.79 5.08
N ASP A 224 -22.36 -13.55 4.62
CA ASP A 224 -22.10 -12.96 3.30
C ASP A 224 -22.56 -13.85 2.14
N VAL A 225 -22.28 -15.15 2.25
CA VAL A 225 -22.54 -16.12 1.17
C VAL A 225 -24.04 -16.44 1.04
N GLY A 226 -24.74 -16.56 2.17
CA GLY A 226 -26.13 -17.06 2.21
C GLY A 226 -27.20 -16.00 2.48
N CYS A 227 -26.93 -14.97 3.28
CA CYS A 227 -27.99 -14.18 3.93
C CYS A 227 -27.98 -12.69 3.53
N PHE A 228 -26.83 -12.02 3.55
CA PHE A 228 -26.75 -10.58 3.34
C PHE A 228 -27.09 -10.14 1.92
N SER A 229 -26.77 -10.96 0.92
CA SER A 229 -27.14 -10.67 -0.48
C SER A 229 -28.67 -10.69 -0.68
N PRO A 230 -29.41 -11.74 -0.25
CA PRO A 230 -30.87 -11.71 -0.21
C PRO A 230 -31.45 -10.57 0.63
N LEU A 231 -30.88 -10.29 1.81
CA LEU A 231 -31.36 -9.24 2.71
C LEU A 231 -31.30 -7.85 2.06
N LYS A 232 -30.16 -7.50 1.46
CA LYS A 232 -29.97 -6.21 0.77
C LYS A 232 -30.92 -6.07 -0.43
N ARG A 233 -31.20 -7.17 -1.13
CA ARG A 233 -32.17 -7.18 -2.25
C ARG A 233 -33.60 -6.98 -1.75
N ALA A 234 -34.02 -7.74 -0.74
CA ALA A 234 -35.36 -7.61 -0.16
C ALA A 234 -35.58 -6.21 0.41
N TYR A 235 -34.60 -5.65 1.11
CA TYR A 235 -34.66 -4.27 1.60
C TYR A 235 -34.78 -3.24 0.46
N SER A 236 -34.00 -3.40 -0.62
CA SER A 236 -34.10 -2.51 -1.79
C SER A 236 -35.51 -2.49 -2.38
N GLN A 237 -36.19 -3.64 -2.42
CA GLN A 237 -37.56 -3.76 -2.91
C GLN A 237 -38.57 -3.05 -2.00
N GLU A 238 -38.42 -3.16 -0.68
CA GLU A 238 -39.27 -2.43 0.26
C GLU A 238 -39.09 -0.91 0.13
N ILE A 239 -37.85 -0.43 -0.07
CA ILE A 239 -37.59 1.00 -0.32
C ILE A 239 -38.19 1.47 -1.64
N GLU A 240 -38.14 0.65 -2.70
CA GLU A 240 -38.76 1.00 -3.98
C GLU A 240 -40.29 1.19 -3.84
N VAL A 241 -40.95 0.35 -3.04
CA VAL A 241 -42.38 0.49 -2.73
C VAL A 241 -42.67 1.82 -2.03
N LEU A 242 -41.86 2.20 -1.04
CA LEU A 242 -41.99 3.48 -0.33
C LEU A 242 -41.75 4.70 -1.25
N MET A 243 -40.79 4.61 -2.17
CA MET A 243 -40.53 5.68 -3.14
C MET A 243 -41.68 5.85 -4.15
N ARG A 244 -42.34 4.76 -4.57
CA ARG A 244 -43.49 4.79 -5.49
C ARG A 244 -44.72 5.48 -4.87
N VAL A 245 -44.82 5.53 -3.54
CA VAL A 245 -45.87 6.27 -2.81
C VAL A 245 -45.47 7.70 -2.43
N HIS A 246 -44.44 8.27 -3.09
CA HIS A 246 -43.94 9.65 -2.92
C HIS A 246 -43.27 9.95 -1.56
N ILE A 247 -42.76 8.94 -0.85
CA ILE A 247 -41.85 9.19 0.28
C ILE A 247 -40.46 9.50 -0.29
N THR A 248 -40.09 10.78 -0.29
CA THR A 248 -38.84 11.28 -0.88
C THR A 248 -37.63 11.19 0.05
N HIS A 249 -37.85 10.92 1.34
CA HIS A 249 -36.82 10.78 2.37
C HIS A 249 -37.20 9.63 3.31
N ILE A 250 -36.29 8.68 3.52
CA ILE A 250 -36.49 7.53 4.41
C ILE A 250 -35.94 7.91 5.79
N ALA A 251 -36.82 8.15 6.76
CA ALA A 251 -36.42 8.38 8.15
C ALA A 251 -36.18 7.04 8.88
N LYS A 252 -35.70 7.11 10.13
CA LYS A 252 -35.47 5.90 10.96
C LYS A 252 -36.76 5.14 11.22
N GLU A 253 -37.88 5.86 11.32
CA GLU A 253 -39.23 5.32 11.49
C GLU A 253 -39.69 4.54 10.24
N ASP A 254 -39.19 4.88 9.05
CA ASP A 254 -39.49 4.17 7.79
C ASP A 254 -38.52 3.00 7.56
N PHE A 255 -37.27 3.16 8.01
CA PHE A 255 -36.24 2.13 7.90
C PHE A 255 -36.62 0.86 8.65
N LEU A 256 -37.04 0.97 9.91
CA LEU A 256 -37.25 -0.19 10.79
C LEU A 256 -38.35 -1.15 10.27
N PRO A 257 -39.55 -0.71 9.83
CA PRO A 257 -40.55 -1.60 9.27
C PRO A 257 -40.14 -2.22 7.93
N ALA A 258 -39.42 -1.46 7.08
CA ALA A 258 -38.91 -1.97 5.80
C ALA A 258 -37.81 -3.02 6.01
N PHE A 259 -36.91 -2.77 6.95
CA PHE A 259 -35.85 -3.69 7.33
C PHE A 259 -36.42 -4.96 7.97
N TYR A 260 -37.43 -4.85 8.83
CA TYR A 260 -38.11 -6.02 9.40
C TYR A 260 -38.70 -6.96 8.35
N LYS A 261 -39.44 -6.43 7.37
CA LYS A 261 -39.97 -7.22 6.26
C LYS A 261 -38.88 -7.87 5.42
N ALA A 262 -37.79 -7.15 5.18
CA ALA A 262 -36.63 -7.66 4.45
C ALA A 262 -35.91 -8.78 5.23
N TYR A 263 -35.80 -8.61 6.55
CA TYR A 263 -35.21 -9.56 7.47
C TYR A 263 -35.96 -10.89 7.45
N ASP A 264 -37.28 -10.87 7.63
CA ASP A 264 -38.12 -12.08 7.61
C ASP A 264 -38.03 -12.84 6.27
N LYS A 265 -37.90 -12.12 5.16
CA LYS A 265 -37.73 -12.72 3.82
C LYS A 265 -36.35 -13.35 3.62
N ALA A 266 -35.30 -12.83 4.25
CA ALA A 266 -33.92 -13.19 3.96
C ALA A 266 -33.31 -14.14 5.01
N MET A 267 -33.61 -13.95 6.29
CA MET A 267 -33.04 -14.71 7.41
C MET A 267 -33.83 -15.99 7.70
N THR A 268 -34.10 -16.77 6.65
CA THR A 268 -34.81 -18.04 6.76
C THR A 268 -33.87 -19.17 7.18
N THR A 269 -34.40 -20.19 7.87
CA THR A 269 -33.67 -21.42 8.22
C THR A 269 -32.98 -22.04 7.01
N SER A 270 -33.65 -22.04 5.85
CA SER A 270 -33.09 -22.57 4.59
C SER A 270 -31.87 -21.78 4.11
N ASN A 271 -31.94 -20.45 4.11
CA ASN A 271 -30.83 -19.59 3.67
C ASN A 271 -29.63 -19.70 4.62
N ILE A 272 -29.88 -19.72 5.94
CA ILE A 272 -28.84 -19.86 6.95
C ILE A 272 -28.10 -21.19 6.77
N GLN A 273 -28.84 -22.31 6.72
CA GLN A 273 -28.23 -23.63 6.51
C GLN A 273 -27.52 -23.73 5.15
N ALA A 274 -28.06 -23.09 4.09
CA ALA A 274 -27.38 -23.03 2.81
C ALA A 274 -26.06 -22.25 2.87
N GLY A 275 -26.00 -21.16 3.65
CA GLY A 275 -24.78 -20.41 3.93
C GLY A 275 -23.71 -21.30 4.57
N PHE A 276 -24.04 -22.02 5.64
CA PHE A 276 -23.11 -22.95 6.30
C PHE A 276 -22.65 -24.12 5.42
N ARG A 277 -23.53 -24.64 4.56
CA ARG A 277 -23.18 -25.66 3.57
C ARG A 277 -22.22 -25.11 2.51
N ALA A 278 -22.49 -23.91 1.99
CA ALA A 278 -21.70 -23.29 0.94
C ALA A 278 -20.28 -22.90 1.41
N THR A 279 -20.12 -22.59 2.70
CA THR A 279 -18.80 -22.31 3.29
C THR A 279 -18.05 -23.56 3.75
N GLY A 280 -18.63 -24.76 3.59
CA GLY A 280 -17.99 -26.03 3.97
C GLY A 280 -17.85 -26.24 5.48
N LEU A 281 -18.58 -25.46 6.30
CA LEU A 281 -18.51 -25.55 7.76
C LEU A 281 -19.44 -26.62 8.33
N VAL A 282 -20.71 -26.63 7.88
CA VAL A 282 -21.71 -27.61 8.34
C VAL A 282 -22.57 -28.07 7.14
N PRO A 283 -22.45 -29.34 6.68
CA PRO A 283 -21.50 -30.34 7.15
C PRO A 283 -20.05 -29.92 6.81
N TYR A 284 -19.09 -30.43 7.58
CA TYR A 284 -17.68 -30.14 7.37
C TYR A 284 -17.19 -30.70 6.02
N ASP A 285 -17.03 -29.83 5.03
CA ASP A 285 -16.53 -30.15 3.69
C ASP A 285 -15.61 -29.04 3.16
N PRO A 286 -14.32 -29.04 3.58
CA PRO A 286 -13.33 -28.08 3.12
C PRO A 286 -13.12 -28.11 1.60
N GLU A 287 -13.23 -29.28 0.97
CA GLU A 287 -12.96 -29.44 -0.46
C GLU A 287 -14.02 -28.75 -1.31
N HIS A 288 -15.25 -28.61 -0.81
CA HIS A 288 -16.30 -27.82 -1.46
C HIS A 288 -15.81 -26.40 -1.76
N VAL A 289 -15.08 -25.77 -0.84
CA VAL A 289 -14.55 -24.42 -0.99
C VAL A 289 -13.19 -24.41 -1.70
N ILE A 290 -12.27 -25.30 -1.30
CA ILE A 290 -10.89 -25.30 -1.80
C ILE A 290 -10.80 -25.67 -3.29
N SER A 291 -11.67 -26.57 -3.77
CA SER A 291 -11.70 -26.96 -5.19
C SER A 291 -12.16 -25.83 -6.13
N GLN A 292 -12.73 -24.76 -5.58
CA GLN A 292 -13.17 -23.59 -6.34
C GLN A 292 -12.10 -22.48 -6.45
N LEU A 293 -10.91 -22.68 -5.87
CA LEU A 293 -9.78 -21.73 -5.91
C LEU A 293 -8.97 -21.90 -7.20
N ASP A 294 -8.52 -20.80 -7.81
CA ASP A 294 -7.84 -20.82 -9.13
C ASP A 294 -6.32 -21.12 -8.99
N VAL A 295 -5.87 -22.31 -9.42
CA VAL A 295 -4.50 -22.80 -9.15
C VAL A 295 -3.48 -22.40 -10.24
N LYS A 296 -2.52 -21.50 -9.94
CA LYS A 296 -1.15 -21.47 -10.54
C LYS A 296 -0.14 -20.83 -9.56
N LEU A 297 1.07 -21.37 -9.32
CA LEU A 297 2.25 -21.30 -10.21
C LEU A 297 3.42 -22.18 -9.72
N ARG A 298 4.28 -22.64 -10.65
CA ARG A 298 5.65 -23.14 -10.41
C ARG A 298 6.68 -22.09 -10.83
N PHE A 299 7.66 -21.77 -9.98
CA PHE A 299 8.94 -21.16 -10.40
C PHE A 299 10.12 -21.85 -9.70
N ARG A 300 11.24 -22.01 -10.44
CA ARG A 300 12.51 -22.61 -10.00
C ARG A 300 13.63 -21.58 -10.18
N ILE A 301 14.43 -21.30 -9.14
CA ILE A 301 15.72 -20.59 -9.25
C ILE A 301 16.78 -21.28 -8.35
N LYS A 302 18.03 -21.36 -8.84
CA LYS A 302 19.22 -22.04 -8.24
C LYS A 302 19.99 -21.12 -7.28
N CYS A 303 20.73 -21.69 -6.32
CA CYS A 303 21.48 -20.98 -5.26
C CYS A 303 22.82 -21.65 -4.90
N SER A 304 23.87 -20.86 -4.61
CA SER A 304 25.13 -21.36 -4.02
C SER A 304 25.80 -20.47 -2.95
N ILE A 305 25.23 -19.33 -2.52
CA ILE A 305 25.96 -18.37 -1.63
C ILE A 305 25.22 -18.07 -0.29
N ALA A 306 23.98 -18.54 -0.09
CA ALA A 306 23.07 -18.06 0.96
C ALA A 306 23.24 -18.60 2.41
N ALA A 307 24.34 -19.26 2.77
CA ALA A 307 24.41 -20.02 4.04
C ALA A 307 24.88 -19.23 5.29
N CYS A 308 25.71 -18.18 5.16
CA CYS A 308 26.34 -17.52 6.31
C CYS A 308 25.43 -16.53 7.09
N PHE A 309 24.46 -15.87 6.44
CA PHE A 309 23.67 -14.80 7.08
C PHE A 309 22.58 -15.27 8.05
N VAL A 310 22.13 -16.53 7.94
CA VAL A 310 21.02 -17.06 8.74
C VAL A 310 21.50 -17.65 10.08
N THR A 311 22.80 -17.87 10.24
CA THR A 311 23.38 -18.52 11.43
C THR A 311 24.13 -17.56 12.36
N GLY A 312 24.28 -16.29 12.00
CA GLY A 312 25.01 -15.30 12.80
C GLY A 312 26.48 -15.65 13.06
N SER A 313 27.08 -16.51 12.23
CA SER A 313 28.44 -17.05 12.41
C SER A 313 29.40 -16.45 11.37
N GLN A 314 30.64 -16.19 11.76
CA GLN A 314 31.69 -15.77 10.82
C GLN A 314 31.96 -16.90 9.78
N PRO A 315 32.38 -16.57 8.55
CA PRO A 315 32.59 -17.55 7.47
C PRO A 315 33.55 -18.70 7.84
N GLU A 316 34.55 -18.43 8.69
CA GLU A 316 35.60 -19.38 9.08
C GLU A 316 35.10 -20.49 10.02
N GLU A 317 34.14 -20.21 10.92
CA GLU A 317 33.51 -21.23 11.77
C GLU A 317 32.63 -22.20 10.97
N TYR A 318 32.02 -21.73 9.89
CA TYR A 318 31.15 -22.53 9.03
C TYR A 318 31.94 -23.52 8.16
N ALA A 319 33.17 -23.16 7.78
CA ALA A 319 34.07 -24.03 7.04
C ALA A 319 34.56 -25.21 7.89
N GLN A 320 34.92 -24.97 9.16
CA GLN A 320 35.40 -26.02 10.07
C GLN A 320 34.31 -27.02 10.46
N GLN A 321 33.03 -26.61 10.55
CA GLN A 321 31.92 -27.52 10.85
C GLN A 321 31.61 -28.52 9.71
N ARG A 322 32.07 -28.25 8.49
CA ARG A 322 31.75 -29.05 7.30
C ARG A 322 32.68 -30.26 7.12
N GLU A 323 33.92 -30.19 7.58
CA GLU A 323 34.90 -31.26 7.41
C GLU A 323 34.73 -32.41 8.43
N GLY A 324 34.03 -32.19 9.55
CA GLY A 324 33.89 -33.17 10.62
C GLY A 324 32.70 -34.15 10.55
N ARG A 325 31.81 -34.06 9.55
CA ARG A 325 30.58 -34.88 9.50
C ARG A 325 30.29 -35.49 8.13
N ILE A 326 31.17 -36.38 7.69
CA ILE A 326 30.83 -37.41 6.69
C ILE A 326 31.16 -38.76 7.32
N THR A 327 30.21 -39.35 8.05
CA THR A 327 30.07 -40.81 8.23
C THR A 327 28.85 -41.15 9.09
N THR A 328 28.04 -42.09 8.59
CA THR A 328 26.99 -42.90 9.24
C THR A 328 25.55 -42.35 9.39
N GLY A 329 24.61 -43.21 8.97
CA GLY A 329 23.19 -42.97 8.79
C GLY A 329 22.36 -42.77 10.06
N ARG A 330 21.52 -41.73 10.02
CA ARG A 330 20.13 -41.72 10.50
C ARG A 330 19.46 -40.46 9.92
N ARG A 331 18.50 -40.62 9.01
CA ARG A 331 17.73 -39.48 8.47
C ARG A 331 16.77 -38.96 9.56
N SER A 332 17.25 -38.04 10.38
CA SER A 332 16.40 -37.23 11.26
C SER A 332 15.73 -36.11 10.47
N ARG A 333 14.53 -35.74 10.89
CA ARG A 333 13.55 -34.79 10.31
C ARG A 333 14.04 -33.34 10.16
N THR A 334 15.34 -33.06 10.26
CA THR A 334 15.91 -31.71 10.32
C THR A 334 16.32 -31.13 8.96
N PHE A 335 16.27 -31.90 7.87
CA PHE A 335 16.78 -31.46 6.55
C PHE A 335 15.77 -30.75 5.62
N ALA A 336 14.47 -30.73 5.96
CA ALA A 336 13.46 -30.03 5.15
C ALA A 336 13.48 -28.50 5.34
N CYS A 337 14.12 -28.00 6.42
CA CYS A 337 14.20 -26.58 6.74
C CYS A 337 15.26 -25.83 5.89
N LEU A 338 16.22 -26.55 5.29
CA LEU A 338 17.37 -25.92 4.60
C LEU A 338 17.06 -25.37 3.20
N LYS A 339 16.00 -25.86 2.52
CA LYS A 339 15.58 -25.32 1.21
C LYS A 339 14.74 -24.03 1.30
N ARG A 340 14.09 -23.76 2.43
CA ARG A 340 13.29 -22.54 2.65
C ARG A 340 14.13 -21.33 3.12
N ARG A 341 15.35 -21.55 3.64
CA ARG A 341 16.24 -20.50 4.18
C ARG A 341 17.02 -19.70 3.12
N ILE A 342 17.01 -20.13 1.87
CA ILE A 342 17.82 -19.58 0.78
C ILE A 342 17.22 -18.29 0.17
N VAL A 343 15.91 -18.06 0.31
CA VAL A 343 15.18 -16.94 -0.31
C VAL A 343 15.47 -15.58 0.34
N LEU A 344 15.95 -15.58 1.59
CA LEU A 344 16.11 -14.38 2.41
C LEU A 344 17.25 -13.47 1.92
N VAL A 345 18.36 -14.01 1.40
CA VAL A 345 19.56 -13.22 1.06
C VAL A 345 19.44 -12.51 -0.29
N SER A 346 18.81 -13.15 -1.29
CA SER A 346 18.52 -12.47 -2.56
C SER A 346 17.60 -11.28 -2.35
N PHE A 347 16.63 -11.39 -1.42
CA PHE A 347 15.71 -10.31 -1.11
C PHE A 347 16.32 -9.27 -0.16
N VAL A 348 17.15 -9.60 0.84
CA VAL A 348 17.86 -8.59 1.67
C VAL A 348 18.81 -7.70 0.86
N ASN A 349 19.37 -8.22 -0.24
CA ASN A 349 20.17 -7.46 -1.21
C ASN A 349 19.34 -6.58 -2.16
N THR A 350 18.01 -6.68 -2.16
CA THR A 350 17.12 -5.98 -3.12
C THR A 350 16.67 -4.60 -2.62
N PRO A 351 16.28 -4.39 -1.33
CA PRO A 351 16.08 -3.07 -0.75
C PRO A 351 17.39 -2.27 -0.66
N LEU A 352 18.53 -2.95 -0.52
CA LEU A 352 19.84 -2.31 -0.39
C LEU A 352 20.38 -1.68 -1.70
N GLY A 353 19.70 -1.87 -2.83
CA GLY A 353 20.25 -1.56 -4.13
C GLY A 353 21.45 -2.47 -4.40
N ARG A 354 21.32 -3.40 -5.35
CA ARG A 354 22.43 -4.26 -5.83
C ARG A 354 23.62 -3.50 -6.46
N ILE A 355 23.71 -2.19 -6.24
CA ILE A 355 24.68 -1.25 -6.80
C ILE A 355 25.71 -0.85 -5.74
N SER A 356 25.44 -1.04 -4.45
CA SER A 356 26.36 -0.68 -3.35
C SER A 356 26.62 -1.79 -2.33
N VAL A 357 26.22 -3.04 -2.61
CA VAL A 357 26.52 -4.18 -1.73
C VAL A 357 27.86 -4.78 -2.18
N PRO A 358 28.79 -5.10 -1.25
CA PRO A 358 29.96 -5.89 -1.57
C PRO A 358 29.57 -7.14 -2.37
N ASN A 359 30.17 -7.28 -3.55
CA ASN A 359 29.87 -8.41 -4.44
C ASN A 359 30.54 -9.71 -3.96
N THR A 360 31.37 -9.63 -2.90
CA THR A 360 32.11 -10.77 -2.37
C THR A 360 31.92 -10.92 -0.86
N ALA A 361 31.94 -12.17 -0.37
CA ALA A 361 31.83 -12.48 1.06
C ALA A 361 32.89 -11.76 1.95
N PRO A 362 34.15 -11.56 1.49
CA PRO A 362 35.14 -10.74 2.20
C PRO A 362 34.72 -9.30 2.44
N ASP A 363 34.19 -8.58 1.44
CA ASP A 363 33.82 -7.17 1.65
C ASP A 363 32.50 -6.98 2.44
N LEU A 364 31.64 -8.00 2.52
CA LEU A 364 30.53 -8.05 3.50
C LEU A 364 31.01 -8.27 4.96
N ALA A 365 32.12 -8.98 5.15
CA ALA A 365 32.71 -9.22 6.47
C ALA A 365 33.46 -7.99 7.01
N ALA A 366 33.93 -7.11 6.13
CA ALA A 366 34.63 -5.87 6.50
C ALA A 366 33.71 -4.77 7.07
N GLU A 367 32.41 -4.83 6.79
CA GLU A 367 31.43 -3.79 7.15
C GLU A 367 30.71 -4.12 8.47
N GLY A 368 31.29 -3.72 9.61
CA GLY A 368 30.78 -4.08 10.95
C GLY A 368 29.32 -3.69 11.24
N TRP A 369 28.78 -2.66 10.58
CA TRP A 369 27.41 -2.18 10.80
C TRP A 369 26.33 -3.15 10.29
N ILE A 370 26.61 -3.95 9.25
CA ILE A 370 25.64 -4.88 8.66
C ILE A 370 25.32 -6.05 9.60
N TRP A 371 26.22 -6.31 10.56
CA TRP A 371 26.10 -7.36 11.56
C TRP A 371 25.40 -6.87 12.83
N HIS A 372 25.04 -5.59 12.91
CA HIS A 372 24.33 -5.07 14.06
C HIS A 372 22.88 -5.60 14.10
N PRO A 373 22.39 -6.13 15.23
CA PRO A 373 21.06 -6.76 15.33
C PRO A 373 19.91 -5.87 14.85
N ALA A 374 19.95 -4.57 15.20
CA ALA A 374 18.94 -3.59 14.77
C ALA A 374 18.81 -3.53 13.23
N VAL A 375 19.94 -3.52 12.52
CA VAL A 375 19.98 -3.43 11.05
C VAL A 375 19.57 -4.75 10.41
N GLN A 376 20.05 -5.89 10.95
CA GLN A 376 19.68 -7.20 10.42
C GLN A 376 18.19 -7.49 10.55
N ASP A 377 17.62 -7.22 11.73
CA ASP A 377 16.22 -7.50 12.00
C ASP A 377 15.30 -6.63 11.13
N VAL A 378 15.59 -5.34 10.98
CA VAL A 378 14.76 -4.47 10.12
C VAL A 378 14.89 -4.84 8.64
N MET A 379 16.09 -5.18 8.17
CA MET A 379 16.29 -5.61 6.78
C MET A 379 15.56 -6.92 6.49
N CYS A 380 15.55 -7.86 7.44
CA CYS A 380 14.73 -9.06 7.36
C CYS A 380 13.24 -8.71 7.33
N ALA A 381 12.80 -7.78 8.17
CA ALA A 381 11.41 -7.33 8.22
C ALA A 381 10.96 -6.75 6.87
N VAL A 382 11.74 -5.85 6.29
CA VAL A 382 11.46 -5.23 4.98
C VAL A 382 11.35 -6.30 3.90
N GLY A 383 12.31 -7.23 3.83
CA GLY A 383 12.31 -8.28 2.82
C GLY A 383 11.13 -9.24 2.96
N LEU A 384 10.80 -9.65 4.19
CA LEU A 384 9.66 -10.53 4.48
C LEU A 384 8.32 -9.85 4.21
N ALA A 385 8.19 -8.54 4.48
CA ALA A 385 6.99 -7.77 4.14
C ALA A 385 6.80 -7.68 2.62
N GLY A 386 7.87 -7.42 1.86
CA GLY A 386 7.82 -7.42 0.39
C GLY A 386 7.45 -8.78 -0.19
N LEU A 387 8.07 -9.86 0.33
CA LEU A 387 7.71 -11.23 -0.06
C LEU A 387 6.26 -11.57 0.29
N TYR A 388 5.77 -11.16 1.46
CA TYR A 388 4.36 -11.31 1.80
C TYR A 388 3.46 -10.62 0.78
N ASN A 389 3.77 -9.39 0.38
CA ASN A 389 2.96 -8.65 -0.60
C ASN A 389 2.92 -9.34 -1.98
N LEU A 390 3.98 -10.08 -2.35
CA LEU A 390 4.04 -10.86 -3.58
C LEU A 390 3.41 -12.25 -3.48
N THR A 391 3.53 -12.90 -2.32
CA THR A 391 3.23 -14.33 -2.13
C THR A 391 1.98 -14.60 -1.31
N GLY A 392 1.50 -13.62 -0.54
CA GLY A 392 0.38 -13.76 0.40
C GLY A 392 0.69 -14.58 1.65
N ASN A 393 1.94 -15.05 1.86
CA ASN A 393 2.25 -15.94 2.98
C ASN A 393 2.23 -15.21 4.34
N MET A 394 1.20 -15.48 5.14
CA MET A 394 0.98 -14.86 6.45
C MET A 394 2.12 -15.09 7.46
N GLU A 395 2.82 -16.23 7.40
CA GLU A 395 3.98 -16.53 8.27
C GLU A 395 5.11 -15.52 8.03
N MET A 396 5.28 -15.09 6.77
CA MET A 396 6.27 -14.08 6.42
C MET A 396 5.92 -12.73 7.02
N MET A 397 4.66 -12.27 6.95
CA MET A 397 4.25 -11.00 7.56
C MET A 397 4.27 -11.05 9.09
N ALA A 398 3.91 -12.18 9.70
CA ALA A 398 4.04 -12.37 11.15
C ALA A 398 5.50 -12.25 11.59
N THR A 399 6.40 -12.97 10.90
CA THR A 399 7.85 -12.90 11.14
C THR A 399 8.39 -11.49 10.85
N ALA A 400 7.88 -10.83 9.81
CA ALA A 400 8.27 -9.47 9.45
C ALA A 400 7.92 -8.48 10.56
N ARG A 401 6.71 -8.56 11.15
CA ARG A 401 6.28 -7.73 12.28
C ARG A 401 7.07 -8.02 13.55
N GLU A 402 7.36 -9.29 13.83
CA GLU A 402 8.21 -9.68 14.96
C GLU A 402 9.62 -9.07 14.83
N LYS A 403 10.22 -9.21 13.64
CA LYS A 403 11.53 -8.66 13.31
C LYS A 403 11.54 -7.14 13.31
N TYR A 404 10.50 -6.49 12.80
CA TYR A 404 10.32 -5.04 12.90
C TYR A 404 10.25 -4.57 14.36
N GLY A 405 9.45 -5.25 15.20
CA GLY A 405 9.38 -4.96 16.63
C GLY A 405 10.69 -5.19 17.37
N SER A 406 11.45 -6.22 16.99
CA SER A 406 12.81 -6.46 17.49
C SER A 406 13.76 -5.31 17.12
N ALA A 407 13.76 -4.92 15.84
CA ALA A 407 14.58 -3.82 15.35
C ALA A 407 14.22 -2.47 16.02
N LEU A 408 12.94 -2.20 16.26
CA LEU A 408 12.50 -1.01 17.01
C LEU A 408 13.08 -0.99 18.43
N ARG A 409 13.06 -2.13 19.13
CA ARG A 409 13.63 -2.23 20.48
C ARG A 409 15.15 -2.04 20.46
N GLU A 410 15.86 -2.69 19.54
CA GLU A 410 17.32 -2.56 19.44
C GLU A 410 17.73 -1.14 19.02
N THR A 411 17.02 -0.53 18.08
CA THR A 411 17.22 0.88 17.70
C THR A 411 16.92 1.81 18.87
N GLY A 412 15.88 1.51 19.65
CA GLY A 412 15.54 2.22 20.88
C GLY A 412 16.64 2.17 21.95
N LYS A 413 17.42 1.08 22.01
CA LYS A 413 18.61 0.99 22.90
C LYS A 413 19.76 1.83 22.38
N LEU A 414 19.97 1.89 21.07
CA LEU A 414 21.04 2.70 20.45
C LEU A 414 20.89 4.20 20.72
N ILE A 415 19.66 4.69 20.84
CA ILE A 415 19.35 6.12 21.03
C ILE A 415 19.21 6.53 22.50
N ARG A 416 19.32 5.60 23.46
CA ARG A 416 19.20 5.89 24.90
C ARG A 416 20.54 6.28 25.53
N PRO A 417 20.58 7.33 26.37
CA PRO A 417 21.73 7.59 27.24
C PRO A 417 22.03 6.40 28.17
N PRO A 418 23.30 6.13 28.55
CA PRO A 418 24.50 6.95 28.38
C PRO A 418 25.35 6.60 27.14
N HIS A 419 24.86 5.75 26.22
CA HIS A 419 25.65 5.30 25.09
C HIS A 419 25.72 6.36 23.98
N THR A 420 26.93 6.69 23.50
CA THR A 420 27.08 7.47 22.26
C THR A 420 26.59 6.60 21.10
N PRO A 421 25.52 6.98 20.39
CA PRO A 421 24.98 6.16 19.32
C PRO A 421 26.02 6.01 18.21
N SER A 422 26.19 4.80 17.67
CA SER A 422 26.84 4.68 16.35
C SER A 422 25.93 5.36 15.33
N ILE A 423 26.32 6.54 14.85
CA ILE A 423 25.53 7.34 13.92
C ILE A 423 25.19 6.52 12.67
N ASP A 424 26.18 5.80 12.12
CA ASP A 424 26.00 4.98 10.92
C ASP A 424 25.01 3.83 11.12
N VAL A 425 25.12 3.06 12.21
CA VAL A 425 24.18 1.97 12.52
C VAL A 425 22.78 2.50 12.82
N THR A 426 22.68 3.55 13.63
CA THR A 426 21.41 4.14 14.05
C THR A 426 20.65 4.70 12.85
N MET A 427 21.34 5.42 11.96
CA MET A 427 20.73 5.97 10.75
C MET A 427 20.21 4.89 9.82
N ARG A 428 21.02 3.86 9.54
CA ARG A 428 20.62 2.77 8.66
C ARG A 428 19.41 2.01 9.22
N ALA A 429 19.38 1.79 10.53
CA ALA A 429 18.24 1.18 11.19
C ALA A 429 16.98 2.06 11.08
N VAL A 430 17.06 3.35 11.40
CA VAL A 430 15.93 4.29 11.32
C VAL A 430 15.38 4.42 9.90
N VAL A 431 16.25 4.58 8.90
CA VAL A 431 15.84 4.67 7.49
C VAL A 431 15.23 3.36 7.00
N ALA A 432 15.77 2.21 7.41
CA ALA A 432 15.19 0.92 7.08
C ALA A 432 13.85 0.64 7.81
N LEU A 433 13.66 1.19 9.01
CA LEU A 433 12.38 1.13 9.73
C LEU A 433 11.31 1.93 8.96
N ALA A 434 11.66 3.11 8.46
CA ALA A 434 10.79 3.87 7.56
C ALA A 434 10.50 3.10 6.26
N MET A 435 11.52 2.43 5.69
CA MET A 435 11.36 1.57 4.51
C MET A 435 10.36 0.43 4.74
N PHE A 436 10.33 -0.17 5.94
CA PHE A 436 9.34 -1.20 6.29
C PHE A 436 7.90 -0.69 6.16
N GLU A 437 7.62 0.52 6.64
CA GLU A 437 6.29 1.14 6.53
C GLU A 437 5.91 1.43 5.07
N VAL A 438 6.88 1.84 4.24
CA VAL A 438 6.72 2.03 2.79
C VAL A 438 6.40 0.72 2.08
N VAL A 439 7.12 -0.37 2.40
CA VAL A 439 6.89 -1.69 1.78
C VAL A 439 5.54 -2.27 2.22
N LYS A 440 5.21 -2.20 3.51
CA LYS A 440 3.95 -2.67 4.09
C LYS A 440 2.74 -1.84 3.63
N GLY A 441 2.95 -0.62 3.15
CA GLY A 441 1.88 0.23 2.62
C GLY A 441 0.95 0.76 3.72
N SER A 442 1.48 1.08 4.90
CA SER A 442 0.71 1.76 5.95
C SER A 442 0.15 3.08 5.37
N HIS A 443 -1.15 3.37 5.56
CA HIS A 443 -1.71 4.66 5.16
C HIS A 443 -1.02 5.76 5.98
N HIS A 444 -0.24 6.61 5.32
CA HIS A 444 0.46 7.70 6.00
C HIS A 444 -0.50 8.86 6.16
N SER A 445 -1.22 8.89 7.28
CA SER A 445 -1.94 10.10 7.68
C SER A 445 -0.95 11.27 7.81
N THR A 446 -1.42 12.50 7.66
CA THR A 446 -0.61 13.71 7.95
C THR A 446 0.00 13.65 9.35
N GLY A 447 -0.70 13.08 10.34
CA GLY A 447 -0.18 12.85 11.69
C GLY A 447 0.96 11.83 11.75
N THR A 448 0.89 10.75 10.98
CA THR A 448 1.95 9.73 10.89
C THR A 448 3.22 10.30 10.26
N VAL A 449 3.09 11.07 9.17
CA VAL A 449 4.22 11.75 8.53
C VAL A 449 4.86 12.75 9.51
N HIS A 450 4.04 13.53 10.22
CA HIS A 450 4.53 14.49 11.20
C HIS A 450 5.33 13.80 12.32
N ALA A 451 4.84 12.70 12.86
CA ALA A 451 5.54 11.94 13.89
C ALA A 451 6.90 11.40 13.41
N HIS A 452 6.97 10.87 12.19
CA HIS A 452 8.25 10.40 11.60
C HIS A 452 9.26 11.54 11.41
N VAL A 453 8.81 12.68 10.90
CA VAL A 453 9.68 13.86 10.70
C VAL A 453 10.18 14.41 12.04
N MET A 454 9.29 14.58 13.02
CA MET A 454 9.67 15.09 14.34
C MET A 454 10.61 14.12 15.07
N GLY A 455 10.40 12.80 14.93
CA GLY A 455 11.32 11.78 15.44
C GLY A 455 12.71 11.87 14.80
N GLY A 456 12.78 12.06 13.48
CA GLY A 456 14.04 12.26 12.76
C GLY A 456 14.77 13.54 13.19
N ALA A 457 14.05 14.65 13.32
CA ALA A 457 14.58 15.93 13.79
C ALA A 457 15.12 15.84 15.23
N ALA A 458 14.38 15.20 16.13
CA ALA A 458 14.83 14.96 17.51
C ALA A 458 16.09 14.11 17.58
N LEU A 459 16.20 13.09 16.72
CA LEU A 459 17.39 12.25 16.62
C LEU A 459 18.60 13.06 16.14
N MET A 460 18.43 13.87 15.09
CA MET A 460 19.48 14.76 14.61
C MET A 460 19.97 15.72 15.70
N ARG A 461 19.03 16.30 16.46
CA ARG A 461 19.34 17.21 17.56
C ARG A 461 20.10 16.52 18.70
N SER A 462 19.82 15.25 18.97
CA SER A 462 20.52 14.47 20.01
C SER A 462 22.01 14.28 19.72
N TRP A 463 22.43 14.46 18.46
CA TRP A 463 23.82 14.37 18.06
C TRP A 463 24.56 15.71 18.13
N CYS A 464 23.92 16.81 18.52
CA CYS A 464 24.57 18.13 18.64
C CYS A 464 25.10 18.40 20.07
N PRO A 465 26.31 18.99 20.24
CA PRO A 465 27.31 19.26 19.19
C PRO A 465 27.94 17.95 18.70
N MET A 466 28.09 17.81 17.38
CA MET A 466 28.59 16.55 16.81
C MET A 466 30.03 16.28 17.28
N PRO A 467 30.33 15.09 17.82
CA PRO A 467 31.71 14.64 17.95
C PRO A 467 32.34 14.60 16.55
N SER A 468 33.66 14.78 16.42
CA SER A 468 34.37 14.78 15.13
C SER A 468 33.95 13.58 14.25
N VAL A 469 33.06 13.81 13.29
CA VAL A 469 32.45 12.74 12.49
C VAL A 469 33.37 12.44 11.31
N PRO A 470 33.73 11.18 11.05
CA PRO A 470 34.35 10.79 9.78
C PRO A 470 33.46 11.19 8.60
N PHE A 471 34.05 11.48 7.44
CA PHE A 471 33.35 11.89 6.22
C PHE A 471 32.06 11.09 5.90
N ALA A 472 32.08 9.77 6.11
CA ALA A 472 30.93 8.89 5.88
C ALA A 472 29.71 9.17 6.79
N GLY A 473 29.91 9.68 8.01
CA GLY A 473 28.82 9.99 8.93
C GLY A 473 28.08 11.29 8.59
N PHE A 474 28.72 12.22 7.88
CA PHE A 474 28.06 13.43 7.39
C PHE A 474 27.07 13.14 6.25
N ARG A 475 27.45 12.30 5.27
CA ARG A 475 26.53 11.84 4.22
C ARG A 475 25.34 11.06 4.79
N ALA A 476 25.55 10.26 5.85
CA ALA A 476 24.45 9.58 6.53
C ALA A 476 23.43 10.55 7.12
N LEU A 477 23.89 11.68 7.68
CA LEU A 477 23.01 12.75 8.19
C LEU A 477 22.25 13.45 7.09
N LEU A 478 22.94 13.83 6.01
CA LEU A 478 22.28 14.37 4.82
C LEU A 478 21.23 13.38 4.27
N GLN A 479 21.52 12.07 4.25
CA GLN A 479 20.55 11.08 3.80
C GLN A 479 19.23 11.12 4.61
N LEU A 480 19.31 11.29 5.93
CA LEU A 480 18.11 11.45 6.76
C LEU A 480 17.37 12.74 6.42
N CYS A 481 18.08 13.86 6.25
CA CYS A 481 17.51 15.13 5.79
C CYS A 481 16.73 14.97 4.48
N TYR A 482 17.39 14.41 3.46
CA TYR A 482 16.81 14.21 2.14
C TYR A 482 15.60 13.27 2.16
N SER A 483 15.57 12.30 3.08
CA SER A 483 14.42 11.40 3.25
C SER A 483 13.14 12.09 3.74
N MET A 484 13.24 13.29 4.33
CA MET A 484 12.08 14.03 4.86
C MET A 484 11.40 14.95 3.82
N TYR A 485 12.13 15.41 2.80
CA TYR A 485 11.58 16.42 1.86
C TYR A 485 10.35 15.97 1.10
N ILE A 486 10.39 14.76 0.53
CA ILE A 486 9.28 14.23 -0.27
C ILE A 486 8.04 14.03 0.63
N PRO A 487 8.11 13.35 1.79
CA PRO A 487 6.98 13.23 2.71
C PRO A 487 6.41 14.58 3.16
N LEU A 488 7.25 15.57 3.49
CA LEU A 488 6.81 16.91 3.88
C LEU A 488 6.11 17.65 2.75
N HIS A 489 6.67 17.62 1.54
CA HIS A 489 6.06 18.20 0.35
C HIS A 489 4.69 17.58 0.08
N VAL A 490 4.61 16.26 0.10
CA VAL A 490 3.39 15.48 -0.12
C VAL A 490 2.31 15.80 0.91
N ALA A 491 2.68 15.90 2.19
CA ALA A 491 1.76 16.21 3.27
C ALA A 491 1.40 17.71 3.35
N GLY A 492 1.96 18.57 2.49
CA GLY A 492 1.76 20.02 2.54
C GLY A 492 2.24 20.62 3.87
N MET A 493 3.34 20.12 4.42
CA MET A 493 3.88 20.54 5.72
C MET A 493 5.18 21.35 5.57
N PRO A 494 5.41 22.36 6.43
CA PRO A 494 6.64 23.15 6.45
C PRO A 494 7.80 22.33 7.00
N MET A 495 9.02 22.82 6.78
CA MET A 495 10.22 22.21 7.35
C MET A 495 10.29 22.45 8.87
N PRO A 496 10.71 21.46 9.68
CA PRO A 496 10.94 21.67 11.12
C PRO A 496 12.01 22.74 11.38
N PRO A 497 11.87 23.62 12.40
CA PRO A 497 12.89 24.62 12.72
C PRO A 497 14.27 24.03 13.00
N ASP A 498 14.33 22.89 13.72
CA ASP A 498 15.57 22.17 14.05
C ASP A 498 16.40 21.80 12.80
N PHE A 499 15.76 21.71 11.63
CA PHE A 499 16.42 21.44 10.36
C PHE A 499 17.37 22.57 9.95
N TYR A 500 16.94 23.83 10.11
CA TYR A 500 17.72 24.99 9.68
C TYR A 500 18.96 25.19 10.55
N ASP A 501 18.88 24.88 11.84
CA ASP A 501 20.03 24.88 12.74
C ASP A 501 21.09 23.87 12.28
N TRP A 502 20.65 22.69 11.82
CA TRP A 502 21.55 21.64 11.34
C TRP A 502 22.17 21.96 9.97
N VAL A 503 21.39 22.46 9.02
CA VAL A 503 21.92 22.86 7.71
C VAL A 503 22.92 24.01 7.84
N SER A 504 22.67 24.92 8.79
CA SER A 504 23.62 25.98 9.13
C SER A 504 24.93 25.42 9.70
N TYR A 505 24.86 24.39 10.56
CA TYR A 505 26.05 23.68 11.04
C TYR A 505 26.79 22.95 9.92
N GLY A 506 26.08 22.22 9.04
CA GLY A 506 26.68 21.52 7.90
C GLY A 506 27.42 22.44 6.94
N SER A 507 26.88 23.65 6.71
CA SER A 507 27.49 24.69 5.88
C SER A 507 28.81 25.23 6.48
N GLN A 508 28.98 25.13 7.81
CA GLN A 508 30.19 25.58 8.52
C GLN A 508 31.30 24.53 8.52
N LEU A 509 31.00 23.25 8.24
CA LEU A 509 31.98 22.16 8.30
C LEU A 509 33.06 22.21 7.18
N GLN A 510 32.99 23.20 6.26
CA GLN A 510 33.95 23.42 5.17
C GLN A 510 34.32 22.13 4.42
N LEU A 511 33.36 21.24 4.15
CA LEU A 511 33.58 19.98 3.44
C LEU A 511 33.51 20.23 1.92
N PRO A 512 34.64 20.38 1.19
CA PRO A 512 34.61 20.91 -0.17
C PRO A 512 33.94 19.93 -1.16
N ILE A 513 34.10 18.63 -0.91
CA ILE A 513 33.62 17.57 -1.81
C ILE A 513 32.10 17.35 -1.72
N ASP A 514 31.46 17.60 -0.57
CA ASP A 514 30.02 17.40 -0.36
C ASP A 514 29.20 18.69 -0.42
N ARG A 515 29.87 19.82 -0.64
CA ARG A 515 29.25 21.15 -0.71
C ARG A 515 28.05 21.22 -1.68
N PRO A 516 28.08 20.62 -2.89
CA PRO A 516 26.90 20.62 -3.75
C PRO A 516 25.65 20.00 -3.10
N SER A 517 25.82 18.93 -2.31
CA SER A 517 24.69 18.29 -1.62
C SER A 517 24.17 19.10 -0.42
N THR A 518 25.02 19.86 0.27
CA THR A 518 24.58 20.76 1.36
C THR A 518 23.88 21.99 0.81
N ASP A 519 24.42 22.58 -0.26
CA ASP A 519 23.85 23.77 -0.89
C ASP A 519 22.48 23.44 -1.50
N LEU A 520 22.34 22.28 -2.15
CA LEU A 520 21.05 21.82 -2.66
C LEU A 520 20.02 21.57 -1.54
N ALA A 521 20.46 21.08 -0.38
CA ALA A 521 19.56 20.81 0.76
C ALA A 521 18.84 22.10 1.21
N VAL A 522 19.55 23.25 1.21
CA VAL A 522 18.95 24.56 1.50
C VAL A 522 17.88 24.92 0.46
N LEU A 523 18.19 24.73 -0.83
CA LEU A 523 17.28 25.07 -1.92
C LEU A 523 16.01 24.22 -1.88
N ILE A 524 16.13 22.92 -1.62
CA ILE A 524 14.98 22.02 -1.51
C ILE A 524 14.15 22.35 -0.25
N ALA A 525 14.78 22.68 0.88
CA ALA A 525 14.05 23.10 2.08
C ALA A 525 13.21 24.37 1.83
N ARG A 526 13.78 25.37 1.15
CA ARG A 526 13.05 26.56 0.71
C ARG A 526 11.89 26.21 -0.23
N PHE A 527 12.10 25.31 -1.19
CA PHE A 527 11.02 24.82 -2.05
C PHE A 527 9.89 24.14 -1.27
N VAL A 528 10.20 23.25 -0.32
CA VAL A 528 9.19 22.59 0.53
C VAL A 528 8.41 23.63 1.35
N GLU A 529 9.08 24.64 1.90
CA GLU A 529 8.45 25.73 2.63
C GLU A 529 7.48 26.52 1.75
N THR A 530 7.94 27.00 0.59
CA THR A 530 7.11 27.72 -0.39
C THR A 530 5.93 26.85 -0.88
N SER A 531 6.16 25.57 -1.13
CA SER A 531 5.11 24.62 -1.47
C SER A 531 4.07 24.50 -0.35
N SER A 532 4.49 24.42 0.92
CA SER A 532 3.57 24.36 2.06
C SER A 532 2.69 25.61 2.15
N ILE A 533 3.23 26.80 1.80
CA ILE A 533 2.46 28.05 1.73
C ILE A 533 1.37 27.95 0.67
N ILE A 534 1.70 27.43 -0.52
CA ILE A 534 0.74 27.22 -1.63
C ILE A 534 -0.38 26.27 -1.22
N HIS A 535 -0.09 25.24 -0.42
CA HIS A 535 -1.09 24.26 0.04
C HIS A 535 -2.01 24.81 1.14
N ARG A 536 -1.45 25.58 2.08
CA ARG A 536 -2.15 25.98 3.31
C ARG A 536 -2.88 27.31 3.20
N HIS A 537 -2.48 28.16 2.26
CA HIS A 537 -3.04 29.50 2.12
C HIS A 537 -3.80 29.64 0.81
N VAL A 538 -4.88 30.43 0.86
CA VAL A 538 -5.60 30.81 -0.34
C VAL A 538 -4.70 31.70 -1.20
N ILE A 539 -4.33 31.20 -2.38
CA ILE A 539 -3.63 31.94 -3.43
C ILE A 539 -4.67 32.43 -4.42
N SER A 540 -4.78 33.75 -4.60
CA SER A 540 -5.79 34.37 -5.45
C SER A 540 -5.19 35.48 -6.29
N ASP A 541 -5.78 35.70 -7.47
CA ASP A 541 -5.28 36.72 -8.40
C ASP A 541 -5.44 38.13 -7.83
N GLY A 542 -4.50 39.02 -8.14
CA GLY A 542 -4.43 40.39 -7.61
C GLY A 542 -3.98 40.51 -6.15
N ASN A 543 -3.72 39.41 -5.44
CA ASN A 543 -3.23 39.44 -4.06
C ASN A 543 -1.69 39.63 -4.02
N PRO A 544 -1.16 40.60 -3.25
CA PRO A 544 0.29 40.78 -3.09
C PRO A 544 1.03 39.53 -2.61
N LYS A 545 0.37 38.68 -1.81
CA LYS A 545 0.94 37.41 -1.35
C LYS A 545 1.18 36.43 -2.51
N THR A 546 0.31 36.42 -3.52
CA THR A 546 0.47 35.60 -4.73
C THR A 546 1.70 36.05 -5.52
N ALA A 547 1.89 37.36 -5.68
CA ALA A 547 3.09 37.92 -6.33
C ALA A 547 4.37 37.59 -5.53
N SER A 548 4.33 37.64 -4.20
CA SER A 548 5.45 37.25 -3.35
C SER A 548 5.81 35.77 -3.49
N VAL A 549 4.83 34.87 -3.52
CA VAL A 549 5.06 33.43 -3.74
C VAL A 549 5.62 33.17 -5.15
N LEU A 550 5.10 33.85 -6.17
CA LEU A 550 5.65 33.78 -7.53
C LEU A 550 7.11 34.23 -7.58
N GLN A 551 7.45 35.35 -6.94
CA GLN A 551 8.84 35.83 -6.87
C GLN A 551 9.74 34.82 -6.17
N GLN A 552 9.32 34.24 -5.04
CA GLN A 552 10.10 33.20 -4.35
C GLN A 552 10.37 31.97 -5.23
N LEU A 553 9.39 31.56 -6.04
CA LEU A 553 9.57 30.45 -6.98
C LEU A 553 10.51 30.82 -8.15
N LEU A 554 10.49 32.06 -8.63
CA LEU A 554 11.41 32.54 -9.66
C LEU A 554 12.85 32.59 -9.13
N ASP A 555 13.04 33.10 -7.91
CA ASP A 555 14.34 33.13 -7.26
C ASP A 555 14.87 31.70 -7.07
N LEU A 556 14.01 30.78 -6.62
CA LEU A 556 14.35 29.36 -6.49
C LEU A 556 14.71 28.70 -7.82
N GLU A 557 14.01 29.02 -8.91
CA GLU A 557 14.34 28.52 -10.25
C GLU A 557 15.75 28.96 -10.66
N SER A 558 16.06 30.25 -10.49
CA SER A 558 17.37 30.82 -10.81
C SER A 558 18.48 30.23 -9.95
N ASP A 559 18.23 30.05 -8.65
CA ASP A 559 19.19 29.45 -7.71
C ASP A 559 19.45 27.98 -8.07
N LEU A 560 18.42 27.21 -8.43
CA LEU A 560 18.56 25.83 -8.90
C LEU A 560 19.26 25.74 -10.26
N ALA A 561 19.05 26.70 -11.16
CA ALA A 561 19.79 26.79 -12.42
C ALA A 561 21.28 27.05 -12.15
N SER A 562 21.58 27.98 -11.24
CA SER A 562 22.95 28.33 -10.84
C SER A 562 23.65 27.16 -10.15
N TRP A 563 22.93 26.40 -9.32
CA TRP A 563 23.45 25.19 -8.70
C TRP A 563 23.93 24.17 -9.74
N GLU A 564 23.11 23.87 -10.76
CA GLU A 564 23.49 22.95 -11.84
C GLU A 564 24.69 23.47 -12.65
N ALA A 565 24.72 24.77 -12.95
CA ALA A 565 25.79 25.38 -13.73
C ALA A 565 27.14 25.43 -12.98
N GLY A 566 27.12 25.41 -11.64
CA GLY A 566 28.30 25.46 -10.78
C GLY A 566 28.88 24.09 -10.39
N LEU A 567 28.35 22.98 -10.91
CA LEU A 567 28.87 21.65 -10.62
C LEU A 567 30.16 21.36 -11.39
N GLU A 568 31.13 20.76 -10.70
CA GLU A 568 32.45 20.42 -11.24
C GLU A 568 32.92 19.04 -10.75
N GLY A 569 33.91 18.47 -11.44
CA GLY A 569 34.57 17.22 -11.04
C GLY A 569 33.60 16.02 -10.94
N ASP A 570 33.70 15.27 -9.83
CA ASP A 570 32.94 14.03 -9.56
C ASP A 570 31.41 14.21 -9.48
N TRP A 571 30.94 15.46 -9.48
CA TRP A 571 29.51 15.80 -9.52
C TRP A 571 28.92 15.81 -10.93
N ILE A 572 29.75 15.82 -11.97
CA ILE A 572 29.31 15.78 -13.36
C ILE A 572 29.05 14.32 -13.74
N TYR A 573 27.89 14.04 -14.33
CA TYR A 573 27.56 12.72 -14.86
C TYR A 573 27.91 12.63 -16.35
N GLU A 574 28.22 11.42 -16.80
CA GLU A 574 28.44 11.10 -18.21
C GLU A 574 27.19 10.42 -18.78
N THR A 575 26.80 10.77 -20.02
CA THR A 575 25.71 10.08 -20.72
C THR A 575 26.27 8.99 -21.61
N ILE A 576 25.91 7.74 -21.33
CA ILE A 576 26.40 6.57 -22.05
C ILE A 576 25.34 6.07 -23.03
N ASN A 577 25.72 5.92 -24.30
CA ASN A 577 24.89 5.24 -25.29
C ASN A 577 24.95 3.72 -25.07
N ALA A 578 23.80 3.14 -24.74
CA ALA A 578 23.61 1.74 -24.42
C ALA A 578 22.45 1.13 -25.20
N THR A 579 22.34 1.43 -26.49
CA THR A 579 21.34 0.85 -27.41
C THR A 579 21.37 -0.68 -27.50
N HIS A 580 22.45 -1.32 -27.06
CA HIS A 580 22.58 -2.77 -26.94
C HIS A 580 21.83 -3.35 -25.72
N LEU A 581 21.47 -2.52 -24.74
CA LEU A 581 20.75 -2.92 -23.53
C LEU A 581 19.23 -2.94 -23.76
N PRO A 582 18.47 -3.71 -22.96
CA PRO A 582 17.02 -3.82 -23.14
C PRO A 582 16.28 -2.47 -22.97
N PRO A 583 15.39 -2.09 -23.90
CA PRO A 583 14.72 -0.77 -23.89
C PRO A 583 13.71 -0.59 -22.74
N ASN A 584 13.26 -1.68 -22.13
CA ASN A 584 12.45 -1.63 -20.91
C ASN A 584 13.29 -1.34 -19.64
N ALA A 585 14.61 -1.49 -19.72
CA ALA A 585 15.53 -1.22 -18.63
C ALA A 585 16.30 0.09 -18.80
N VAL A 586 16.47 0.57 -20.03
CA VAL A 586 17.26 1.77 -20.37
C VAL A 586 16.41 2.70 -21.25
N PHE A 587 16.16 3.92 -20.79
CA PHE A 587 15.30 4.88 -21.50
C PHE A 587 16.03 5.42 -22.74
N GLU A 588 15.40 5.35 -23.90
CA GLU A 588 15.97 5.81 -25.18
C GLU A 588 17.35 5.22 -25.53
N GLY A 589 17.70 4.09 -24.94
CA GLY A 589 19.01 3.47 -25.14
C GLY A 589 20.16 4.28 -24.53
N GLU A 590 19.90 5.13 -23.54
CA GLU A 590 20.91 5.91 -22.81
C GLU A 590 20.80 5.72 -21.30
N TYR A 591 21.92 5.83 -20.58
CA TYR A 591 21.91 5.95 -19.13
C TYR A 591 22.95 6.95 -18.62
N HIS A 592 22.68 7.54 -17.46
CA HIS A 592 23.63 8.44 -16.78
C HIS A 592 24.58 7.65 -15.88
N LYS A 593 25.88 7.73 -16.16
CA LYS A 593 26.95 7.21 -15.33
C LYS A 593 27.41 8.30 -14.36
N TYR A 594 27.40 7.97 -13.08
CA TYR A 594 27.82 8.85 -11.99
C TYR A 594 29.09 8.29 -11.33
N HIS A 595 29.88 9.17 -10.71
CA HIS A 595 31.02 8.74 -9.89
C HIS A 595 30.58 7.81 -8.75
N ASP A 596 29.52 8.20 -8.02
CA ASP A 596 28.95 7.38 -6.96
C ASP A 596 27.41 7.46 -6.89
N VAL A 597 26.81 6.54 -6.13
CA VAL A 597 25.34 6.46 -5.95
C VAL A 597 24.78 7.65 -5.18
N TRP A 598 25.60 8.29 -4.33
CA TRP A 598 25.21 9.49 -3.59
C TRP A 598 25.01 10.66 -4.56
N THR A 599 25.98 10.93 -5.44
CA THR A 599 25.88 11.94 -6.49
C THR A 599 24.65 11.71 -7.37
N ALA A 600 24.42 10.46 -7.80
CA ALA A 600 23.24 10.10 -8.59
C ALA A 600 21.93 10.50 -7.89
N ARG A 601 21.83 10.21 -6.59
CA ARG A 601 20.66 10.52 -5.77
C ARG A 601 20.42 12.01 -5.64
N ILE A 602 21.46 12.79 -5.35
CA ILE A 602 21.38 14.24 -5.20
C ILE A 602 20.88 14.88 -6.50
N TRP A 603 21.39 14.42 -7.65
CA TRP A 603 20.88 14.83 -8.96
C TRP A 603 19.38 14.57 -9.16
N ASN A 604 18.86 13.43 -8.70
CA ASN A 604 17.44 13.14 -8.85
C ASN A 604 16.54 13.96 -7.91
N TYR A 605 17.00 14.28 -6.70
CA TYR A 605 16.32 15.25 -5.83
C TYR A 605 16.30 16.66 -6.45
N TYR A 606 17.42 17.08 -7.06
CA TYR A 606 17.50 18.31 -7.82
C TYR A 606 16.46 18.36 -8.95
N ARG A 607 16.42 17.32 -9.80
CA ARG A 607 15.48 17.22 -10.93
C ARG A 607 14.04 17.23 -10.43
N TRP A 608 13.74 16.48 -9.38
CA TRP A 608 12.41 16.45 -8.75
C TRP A 608 11.96 17.82 -8.29
N ALA A 609 12.78 18.52 -7.50
CA ALA A 609 12.44 19.84 -6.99
C ALA A 609 12.29 20.86 -8.13
N ARG A 610 13.23 20.91 -9.09
CA ARG A 610 13.20 21.89 -10.18
C ARG A 610 12.05 21.64 -11.17
N VAL A 611 11.65 20.39 -11.43
CA VAL A 611 10.44 20.09 -12.21
C VAL A 611 9.20 20.64 -11.51
N LEU A 612 9.06 20.40 -10.20
CA LEU A 612 7.90 20.87 -9.44
C LEU A 612 7.88 22.40 -9.26
N VAL A 613 9.03 23.06 -9.11
CA VAL A 613 9.12 24.53 -9.11
C VAL A 613 8.59 25.10 -10.43
N ASN A 614 9.06 24.57 -11.56
CA ASN A 614 8.63 25.03 -12.88
C ASN A 614 7.13 24.72 -13.13
N GLN A 615 6.65 23.57 -12.64
CA GLN A 615 5.23 23.23 -12.70
C GLN A 615 4.37 24.19 -11.86
N ASN A 616 4.78 24.50 -10.63
CA ASN A 616 4.09 25.48 -9.78
C ASN A 616 4.10 26.87 -10.41
N LEU A 617 5.20 27.29 -11.05
CA LEU A 617 5.27 28.55 -11.80
C LEU A 617 4.26 28.56 -12.95
N LEU A 618 4.17 27.50 -13.75
CA LEU A 618 3.18 27.38 -14.82
C LEU A 618 1.75 27.45 -14.27
N ASP A 619 1.44 26.68 -13.24
CA ASP A 619 0.10 26.59 -12.67
C ASP A 619 -0.35 27.90 -12.02
N LEU A 620 0.52 28.54 -11.24
CA LEU A 620 0.22 29.81 -10.60
C LEU A 620 0.09 30.95 -11.61
N THR A 621 0.96 31.00 -12.62
CA THR A 621 0.87 31.99 -13.71
C THR A 621 -0.43 31.81 -14.51
N ASN A 622 -0.84 30.57 -14.78
CA ASN A 622 -2.11 30.27 -15.47
C ASN A 622 -3.34 30.71 -14.67
N LYS A 623 -3.33 30.45 -13.36
CA LYS A 623 -4.47 30.73 -12.48
C LYS A 623 -4.55 32.19 -12.03
N ASN A 624 -3.43 32.92 -12.05
CA ASN A 624 -3.31 34.27 -11.50
C ASN A 624 -2.63 35.23 -12.50
N PRO A 625 -3.29 35.56 -13.62
CA PRO A 625 -2.72 36.40 -14.67
C PRO A 625 -2.40 37.83 -14.22
N VAL A 626 -3.19 38.45 -13.32
CA VAL A 626 -2.91 39.81 -12.84
C VAL A 626 -1.67 39.82 -11.95
N SER A 627 -1.57 38.88 -11.01
CA SER A 627 -0.42 38.77 -10.10
C SER A 627 0.88 38.36 -10.80
N SER A 628 0.81 37.71 -11.95
CA SER A 628 1.98 37.25 -12.71
C SER A 628 2.42 38.22 -13.82
N LEU A 629 1.57 39.17 -14.23
CA LEU A 629 1.79 40.04 -15.39
C LEU A 629 3.13 40.79 -15.37
N SER A 630 3.56 41.29 -14.20
CA SER A 630 4.80 42.05 -14.04
C SER A 630 6.03 41.18 -13.79
N LEU A 631 5.84 39.88 -13.51
CA LEU A 631 6.88 38.97 -13.04
C LEU A 631 7.28 37.93 -14.10
N VAL A 632 6.31 37.47 -14.90
CA VAL A 632 6.49 36.34 -15.83
C VAL A 632 6.10 36.77 -17.24
N SER A 633 7.08 36.75 -18.16
CA SER A 633 6.81 37.04 -19.57
C SER A 633 6.09 35.87 -20.26
N ALA A 634 5.39 36.14 -21.36
CA ALA A 634 4.77 35.08 -22.16
C ALA A 634 5.80 34.05 -22.69
N ALA A 635 7.02 34.51 -23.01
CA ALA A 635 8.13 33.66 -23.47
C ALA A 635 8.70 32.76 -22.36
N ALA A 636 8.54 33.14 -21.08
CA ALA A 636 9.02 32.33 -19.95
C ALA A 636 8.28 30.98 -19.84
N ARG A 637 7.05 30.90 -20.35
CA ARG A 637 6.24 29.67 -20.31
C ARG A 637 6.85 28.54 -21.13
N ASP A 638 7.31 28.85 -22.34
CA ASP A 638 7.96 27.88 -23.22
C ASP A 638 9.28 27.40 -22.61
N HIS A 639 9.99 28.31 -21.94
CA HIS A 639 11.19 27.98 -21.18
C HIS A 639 10.89 27.01 -20.03
N TYR A 640 9.86 27.25 -19.21
CA TYR A 640 9.49 26.33 -18.12
C TYR A 640 9.12 24.94 -18.64
N LEU A 641 8.33 24.86 -19.71
CA LEU A 641 7.98 23.57 -20.34
C LEU A 641 9.20 22.85 -20.93
N ALA A 642 10.13 23.58 -21.54
CA ALA A 642 11.37 23.00 -22.06
C ALA A 642 12.26 22.46 -20.93
N THR A 643 12.40 23.22 -19.84
CA THR A 643 13.13 22.80 -18.63
C THR A 643 12.51 21.56 -18.01
N ILE A 644 11.17 21.52 -17.86
CA ILE A 644 10.44 20.35 -17.36
C ILE A 644 10.71 19.12 -18.23
N ARG A 645 10.58 19.24 -19.56
CA ARG A 645 10.79 18.12 -20.49
C ARG A 645 12.21 17.56 -20.41
N ARG A 646 13.22 18.44 -20.36
CA ARG A 646 14.63 18.06 -20.21
C ARG A 646 14.85 17.29 -18.91
N LEU A 647 14.46 17.87 -17.78
CA LEU A 647 14.69 17.26 -16.46
C LEU A 647 13.90 15.96 -16.26
N ALA A 648 12.68 15.88 -16.80
CA ALA A 648 11.89 14.66 -16.81
C ALA A 648 12.60 13.55 -17.58
N ARG A 649 13.10 13.85 -18.80
CA ARG A 649 13.90 12.92 -19.60
C ARG A 649 15.10 12.42 -18.80
N ASP A 650 15.87 13.34 -18.25
CA ASP A 650 17.11 13.05 -17.55
C ASP A 650 16.88 12.19 -16.29
N THR A 651 15.72 12.32 -15.65
CA THR A 651 15.27 11.48 -14.54
C THR A 651 14.99 10.05 -14.99
N LEU A 652 14.41 9.85 -16.18
CA LEU A 652 14.20 8.51 -16.73
C LEU A 652 15.52 7.86 -17.14
N VAL A 653 16.40 8.62 -17.80
CA VAL A 653 17.76 8.17 -18.20
C VAL A 653 18.64 7.83 -16.99
N SER A 654 18.43 8.46 -15.83
CA SER A 654 19.19 8.14 -14.61
C SER A 654 18.70 6.92 -13.83
N ALA A 655 17.50 6.41 -14.13
CA ALA A 655 16.88 5.33 -13.38
C ALA A 655 17.73 4.03 -13.29
N PRO A 656 18.45 3.60 -14.35
CA PRO A 656 19.26 2.37 -14.29
C PRO A 656 20.38 2.41 -13.24
N THR A 657 20.86 3.62 -12.90
CA THR A 657 21.89 3.82 -11.87
C THR A 657 21.31 3.80 -10.45
N HIS A 658 20.00 4.00 -10.31
CA HIS A 658 19.30 3.98 -9.02
C HIS A 658 18.62 2.63 -8.74
N TRP A 659 18.22 1.93 -9.80
CA TRP A 659 17.51 0.67 -9.74
C TRP A 659 18.07 -0.30 -10.77
N ARG A 660 18.49 -1.47 -10.29
CA ARG A 660 18.96 -2.54 -11.16
C ARG A 660 17.77 -3.34 -11.68
N HIS A 661 17.29 -2.99 -12.87
CA HIS A 661 16.22 -3.75 -13.52
C HIS A 661 16.64 -5.23 -13.70
N PRO A 662 15.77 -6.22 -13.44
CA PRO A 662 16.06 -7.65 -13.63
C PRO A 662 16.52 -8.08 -15.04
N ALA A 663 16.38 -7.20 -16.04
CA ALA A 663 16.80 -7.45 -17.41
C ALA A 663 18.28 -7.10 -17.63
N LEU A 664 18.95 -6.50 -16.63
CA LEU A 664 20.36 -6.11 -16.62
C LEU A 664 21.23 -7.08 -15.80
N ASP A 665 20.82 -8.33 -15.67
CA ASP A 665 21.58 -9.38 -14.98
C ASP A 665 22.67 -10.00 -15.88
N GLY A 666 23.77 -10.45 -15.28
CA GLY A 666 24.89 -11.07 -16.01
C GLY A 666 25.77 -10.06 -16.76
N PRO A 667 26.13 -10.29 -18.04
CA PRO A 667 27.07 -9.44 -18.80
C PRO A 667 26.51 -8.06 -19.17
N ALA A 668 25.21 -7.80 -18.94
CA ALA A 668 24.52 -6.54 -19.22
C ALA A 668 24.50 -5.58 -18.02
N GLN A 669 25.48 -5.70 -17.11
CA GLN A 669 25.50 -4.97 -15.84
C GLN A 669 26.01 -3.54 -16.01
N ILE A 670 25.24 -2.58 -15.49
CA ILE A 670 25.68 -1.20 -15.29
C ILE A 670 26.38 -1.13 -13.93
N THR A 671 27.63 -0.68 -13.91
CA THR A 671 28.44 -0.51 -12.70
C THR A 671 28.60 0.97 -12.35
N VAL A 672 28.46 1.30 -11.07
CA VAL A 672 28.86 2.60 -10.51
C VAL A 672 30.27 2.44 -9.92
N GLU A 673 31.12 3.45 -10.05
CA GLU A 673 32.54 3.37 -9.70
C GLU A 673 32.76 3.24 -8.18
N SER A 674 31.87 3.83 -7.37
CA SER A 674 31.92 3.78 -5.91
C SER A 674 30.52 3.69 -5.26
N PRO A 675 30.36 2.98 -4.13
CA PRO A 675 29.09 2.90 -3.39
C PRO A 675 28.67 4.20 -2.70
N GLY A 676 29.51 5.25 -2.70
CA GLY A 676 29.14 6.61 -2.25
C GLY A 676 28.99 6.82 -0.74
N GLY A 677 29.13 5.77 0.08
CA GLY A 677 29.09 5.86 1.55
C GLY A 677 27.71 6.24 2.14
N GLY A 678 27.61 6.36 3.46
CA GLY A 678 26.45 6.98 4.16
C GLY A 678 25.07 6.32 3.99
N GLY A 679 25.00 5.02 3.63
CA GLY A 679 23.72 4.36 3.36
C GLY A 679 23.08 4.74 2.02
N ALA A 680 23.88 5.27 1.08
CA ALA A 680 23.43 5.65 -0.26
C ALA A 680 22.87 4.47 -1.10
N GLY A 681 22.93 3.21 -0.66
CA GLY A 681 22.27 2.09 -1.33
C GLY A 681 20.80 1.87 -0.95
N SER A 682 20.55 1.68 0.35
CA SER A 682 19.30 1.11 0.90
C SER A 682 18.06 2.00 0.85
N ALA A 683 18.24 3.30 0.66
CA ALA A 683 17.19 4.28 0.90
C ALA A 683 16.67 4.97 -0.37
N GLY A 684 17.24 4.68 -1.54
CA GLY A 684 17.01 5.47 -2.75
C GLY A 684 15.78 5.06 -3.54
N LEU A 685 15.36 3.80 -3.42
CA LEU A 685 14.29 3.27 -4.25
C LEU A 685 12.92 3.90 -3.96
N PRO A 686 12.51 4.14 -2.69
CA PRO A 686 11.30 4.91 -2.42
C PRO A 686 11.32 6.27 -3.11
N ALA A 687 12.40 7.04 -2.96
CA ALA A 687 12.54 8.34 -3.59
C ALA A 687 12.49 8.24 -5.13
N LEU A 688 13.13 7.24 -5.73
CA LEU A 688 13.09 7.00 -7.17
C LEU A 688 11.65 6.81 -7.68
N LEU A 689 10.78 6.12 -6.93
CA LEU A 689 9.36 5.97 -7.32
C LEU A 689 8.67 7.32 -7.49
N PHE A 690 8.91 8.27 -6.56
CA PHE A 690 8.37 9.63 -6.67
C PHE A 690 9.00 10.39 -7.85
N HIS A 691 10.31 10.28 -8.03
CA HIS A 691 11.02 10.93 -9.14
C HIS A 691 10.47 10.46 -10.49
N LEU A 692 10.24 9.15 -10.66
CA LEU A 692 9.66 8.55 -11.85
C LEU A 692 8.20 8.98 -12.07
N LYS A 693 7.37 9.03 -11.01
CA LYS A 693 5.99 9.55 -11.11
C LYS A 693 5.99 11.01 -11.58
N VAL A 694 6.80 11.86 -10.94
CA VAL A 694 6.88 13.29 -11.29
C VAL A 694 7.36 13.45 -12.73
N ALA A 695 8.42 12.76 -13.14
CA ALA A 695 8.94 12.84 -14.51
C ALA A 695 7.94 12.31 -15.56
N GLY A 696 7.29 11.18 -15.29
CA GLY A 696 6.34 10.55 -16.22
C GLY A 696 5.03 11.32 -16.37
N CYS A 697 4.60 12.03 -15.33
CA CYS A 697 3.35 12.81 -15.32
C CYS A 697 3.57 14.33 -15.42
N ALA A 698 4.79 14.79 -15.69
CA ALA A 698 5.08 16.20 -15.76
C ALA A 698 4.36 16.90 -16.94
N PRO A 699 3.98 18.17 -16.82
CA PRO A 699 3.25 18.86 -17.89
C PRO A 699 4.08 18.97 -19.18
N GLY A 700 3.44 18.65 -20.29
CA GLY A 700 4.03 18.80 -21.63
C GLY A 700 5.00 17.68 -22.04
N VAL A 701 5.21 16.64 -21.22
CA VAL A 701 6.03 15.48 -21.61
C VAL A 701 5.31 14.54 -22.59
N PRO A 702 6.03 13.84 -23.47
CA PRO A 702 5.43 12.83 -24.33
C PRO A 702 4.85 11.66 -23.54
N LYS A 703 3.79 11.03 -24.07
CA LYS A 703 3.18 9.83 -23.45
C LYS A 703 4.18 8.68 -23.21
N GLN A 704 5.20 8.57 -24.06
CA GLN A 704 6.28 7.60 -23.88
C GLN A 704 6.97 7.70 -22.51
N TYR A 705 7.06 8.90 -21.93
CA TYR A 705 7.70 9.10 -20.63
C TYR A 705 6.86 8.45 -19.53
N TRP A 706 5.54 8.68 -19.57
CA TRP A 706 4.58 8.06 -18.66
C TRP A 706 4.59 6.53 -18.79
N GLU A 707 4.54 6.01 -20.03
CA GLU A 707 4.50 4.56 -20.29
C GLU A 707 5.76 3.86 -19.77
N TRP A 708 6.93 4.47 -20.01
CA TRP A 708 8.19 3.89 -19.57
C TRP A 708 8.35 3.99 -18.05
N ALA A 709 8.08 5.14 -17.44
CA ALA A 709 8.13 5.31 -15.99
C ALA A 709 7.18 4.34 -15.26
N LEU A 710 5.96 4.18 -15.77
CA LEU A 710 4.99 3.21 -15.24
C LEU A 710 5.52 1.77 -15.38
N GLY A 711 6.15 1.42 -16.51
CA GLY A 711 6.77 0.12 -16.73
C GLY A 711 7.89 -0.21 -15.74
N VAL A 712 8.74 0.77 -15.42
CA VAL A 712 9.80 0.62 -14.40
C VAL A 712 9.18 0.43 -13.02
N ILE A 713 8.21 1.26 -12.62
CA ILE A 713 7.51 1.14 -11.33
C ILE A 713 6.78 -0.22 -11.21
N GLN A 714 6.15 -0.69 -12.30
CA GLN A 714 5.51 -2.00 -12.34
C GLN A 714 6.51 -3.14 -12.17
N THR A 715 7.71 -2.99 -12.73
CA THR A 715 8.80 -3.95 -12.54
C THR A 715 9.29 -3.95 -11.10
N ILE A 716 9.46 -2.78 -10.48
CA ILE A 716 9.82 -2.65 -9.05
C ILE A 716 8.75 -3.32 -8.17
N TRP A 717 7.46 -3.10 -8.45
CA TRP A 717 6.38 -3.81 -7.76
C TRP A 717 6.52 -5.32 -7.89
N GLY A 718 6.70 -5.84 -9.10
CA GLY A 718 6.79 -7.28 -9.36
C GLY A 718 8.04 -7.95 -8.77
N ASP A 719 9.15 -7.21 -8.64
CA ASP A 719 10.39 -7.72 -8.09
C ASP A 719 10.45 -7.63 -6.55
N MET A 720 9.90 -6.56 -5.97
CA MET A 720 10.09 -6.24 -4.55
C MET A 720 8.83 -6.29 -3.68
N GLY A 721 7.63 -6.31 -4.28
CA GLY A 721 6.38 -6.28 -3.53
C GLY A 721 6.15 -5.00 -2.73
N MET A 722 6.70 -3.86 -3.16
CA MET A 722 6.54 -2.59 -2.44
C MET A 722 5.13 -2.02 -2.65
N LEU A 723 4.27 -2.03 -1.64
CA LEU A 723 2.90 -1.49 -1.79
C LEU A 723 2.88 0.00 -2.18
N HIS A 724 3.90 0.76 -1.79
CA HIS A 724 4.07 2.12 -2.27
C HIS A 724 4.26 2.23 -3.79
N ALA A 725 4.96 1.30 -4.44
CA ALA A 725 5.06 1.26 -5.90
C ALA A 725 3.68 1.01 -6.55
N ARG A 726 2.83 0.21 -5.90
CA ARG A 726 1.45 0.00 -6.34
C ARG A 726 0.60 1.27 -6.24
N SER A 727 0.62 1.97 -5.09
CA SER A 727 -0.07 3.26 -4.94
C SER A 727 0.42 4.27 -5.99
N MET A 728 1.73 4.32 -6.24
CA MET A 728 2.31 5.17 -7.28
C MET A 728 1.74 4.90 -8.68
N MET A 729 1.61 3.63 -9.07
CA MET A 729 0.98 3.25 -10.35
C MET A 729 -0.49 3.67 -10.43
N GLU A 730 -1.23 3.51 -9.34
CA GLU A 730 -2.65 3.88 -9.27
C GLU A 730 -2.81 5.40 -9.43
N ALA A 731 -1.97 6.20 -8.77
CA ALA A 731 -1.95 7.66 -8.93
C ALA A 731 -1.55 8.09 -10.36
N MET A 732 -0.56 7.45 -10.98
CA MET A 732 -0.16 7.73 -12.37
C MET A 732 -1.29 7.42 -13.36
N ARG A 733 -2.05 6.34 -13.15
CA ARG A 733 -3.21 5.98 -13.98
C ARG A 733 -4.38 6.96 -13.80
N ALA A 734 -4.65 7.38 -12.57
CA ALA A 734 -5.67 8.40 -12.28
C ALA A 734 -5.33 9.75 -12.94
N HIS A 735 -4.04 10.12 -12.96
CA HIS A 735 -3.58 11.32 -13.65
C HIS A 735 -3.82 11.21 -15.17
N GLU A 736 -3.41 10.12 -15.82
CA GLU A 736 -3.64 9.91 -17.27
C GLU A 736 -5.14 9.95 -17.61
N ASP A 737 -5.99 9.30 -16.80
CA ASP A 737 -7.44 9.36 -16.93
C ASP A 737 -7.98 10.79 -16.85
N THR A 738 -7.37 11.65 -16.02
CA THR A 738 -7.74 13.05 -15.89
C THR A 738 -7.34 13.84 -17.12
N VAL A 739 -6.09 13.68 -17.60
CA VAL A 739 -5.58 14.34 -18.81
C VAL A 739 -6.44 14.00 -20.03
N LEU A 740 -6.86 12.73 -20.18
CA LEU A 740 -7.74 12.28 -21.26
C LEU A 740 -9.16 12.89 -21.20
N ARG A 741 -9.67 13.21 -20.00
CA ARG A 741 -11.01 13.80 -19.82
C ARG A 741 -11.03 15.32 -19.97
N SER A 742 -10.01 16.01 -19.46
CA SER A 742 -9.95 17.48 -19.45
C SER A 742 -9.33 18.07 -20.73
N GLY A 743 -8.59 17.28 -21.51
CA GLY A 743 -7.81 17.78 -22.66
C GLY A 743 -6.66 18.71 -22.26
N ALA A 744 -6.44 18.91 -20.95
CA ALA A 744 -5.38 19.72 -20.37
C ALA A 744 -4.61 18.86 -19.37
N ALA A 745 -3.28 18.97 -19.37
CA ALA A 745 -2.42 18.37 -18.35
C ALA A 745 -2.75 19.03 -16.99
N GLY A 746 -3.72 18.45 -16.27
CA GLY A 746 -4.13 18.90 -14.95
C GLY A 746 -3.11 18.47 -13.88
N ILE A 747 -3.08 19.20 -12.78
CA ILE A 747 -2.22 18.98 -11.60
C ILE A 747 -2.14 17.49 -11.25
N LEU A 748 -0.92 17.00 -10.97
CA LEU A 748 -0.73 15.74 -10.27
C LEU A 748 -1.53 15.81 -8.96
N ALA A 749 -2.68 15.13 -8.89
CA ALA A 749 -3.47 15.09 -7.68
C ALA A 749 -2.55 14.68 -6.51
N TYR A 750 -2.62 15.44 -5.41
CA TYR A 750 -1.90 15.18 -4.17
C TYR A 750 -2.44 13.94 -3.43
N ASP A 751 -3.24 13.12 -4.09
CA ASP A 751 -3.84 11.93 -3.52
C ASP A 751 -2.79 10.80 -3.49
N TRP A 752 -2.43 10.40 -2.27
CA TRP A 752 -1.53 9.32 -1.91
C TRP A 752 -2.27 8.17 -1.23
#